data_AF-A0A498MY96-F1
#
_entry.id   AF-A0A498MY96-F1
#
_cell.length_a   1.000
_cell.length_b   1.000
_cell.length_c   1.000
_cell.angle_alpha   90.00
_cell.angle_beta   90.00
_cell.angle_gamma   90.00
#
_symmetry.space_group_name_H-M   'P 1'
#
loop_
_entity.id
_entity.type
_entity.pdbx_description
1 polymer ?
#
loop_
_entity_poly.entity_id
_entity_poly.type
_entity_poly.pdbx_seq_one_letter_code
_entity_poly.pdbx_strand_id
1 'polypeptide(L)'
;MDREAGENSFEHGSLGTLSRWGRFLCGPRNLTFKDVFTWQLCKTIAMGQALSMLICGTAVTCQYLADAGVETPMLQSFLNYTLLLLTYTLVLAFRRGENNIVKILKTKWWKYFLMALTDVEANYTVVKAYQFTTLTSIQLLDCFVIPVLMVLSWIFLKTRYRPLHFIAVAVCLLGVGAMVGADLLAGRDQGSSSHVLLGDGLVLVSAALYAVSNVCQEYTVKNLSRVEFLGMMGLFGTLISGVQMAILESKAIPAISWNWTNCLLFVAYTLCMYGLYSFMPIVVKMTSATAVNLSLLTADLFSLFCGIFLFHYNFSGLYIVSFVVITLGFIMFNIVPTHTADQLYSTNDRAYHLASSTDVQQDGDVVVDWLQKEGQVVRPSANVSYTVVAKQTIAMKHFLRVLTQLLVFLYCKCLWRGLKFVIRKLTGRCELQRICYNNKPGARRTLKIESSLKCSKHELLQSAINVHPDSVEKTIDDIMSLKKINLDTNPQLGISLQACLLQIVGYRNLVVEVEKLRREPYDCEHPAHEEMLMKLWKELRPDSPLSGRISKQWCEIGFQGNDPKTDFRGMGLLGLHNLLYFAEHDKATALQVLHDSLQPKHSKMSKAEWDKKKFDKAIGYSFAIVGINITDLAYSLLEFHRFWIEEDPCDIMEFNRVRTKFHKRVLKQLKNPDMALCPHFTASDLHLVNL
;
A
#
# COMPACT_ATOMS: atom_id res chain seq x y z
N MET A 1 50.35 46.90 -34.03
CA MET A 1 49.72 48.23 -34.08
C MET A 1 48.25 47.97 -34.31
N ASP A 2 47.51 48.00 -33.22
CA ASP A 2 46.42 47.05 -32.97
C ASP A 2 45.07 47.76 -33.07
N ARG A 3 44.08 47.10 -33.68
CA ARG A 3 42.65 47.42 -33.48
C ARG A 3 41.72 46.28 -33.92
N GLU A 4 41.03 45.74 -32.90
CA GLU A 4 39.59 45.44 -32.87
C GLU A 4 38.91 44.67 -34.02
N ALA A 5 38.58 43.41 -33.73
CA ALA A 5 37.22 42.84 -33.83
C ALA A 5 37.16 41.59 -32.92
N GLY A 6 36.08 41.23 -32.22
CA GLY A 6 34.75 41.82 -32.21
C GLY A 6 33.64 40.76 -32.35
N GLU A 7 33.74 39.61 -31.65
CA GLU A 7 32.89 38.44 -31.95
C GLU A 7 31.95 38.02 -30.80
N ASN A 8 30.75 38.60 -30.86
CA ASN A 8 29.44 38.05 -30.49
C ASN A 8 29.32 36.93 -29.43
N SER A 9 29.03 37.36 -28.21
CA SER A 9 28.46 36.52 -27.14
C SER A 9 26.95 36.24 -27.35
N PHE A 10 26.54 35.27 -28.20
CA PHE A 10 25.09 34.97 -28.34
C PHE A 10 24.65 33.52 -28.64
N GLU A 11 25.45 32.47 -28.36
CA GLU A 11 25.01 31.07 -28.58
C GLU A 11 25.04 30.10 -27.37
N HIS A 12 25.64 30.46 -26.24
CA HIS A 12 25.82 29.50 -25.12
C HIS A 12 24.58 29.25 -24.22
N GLY A 13 23.46 29.94 -24.43
CA GLY A 13 22.26 29.82 -23.59
C GLY A 13 21.38 28.60 -23.88
N SER A 14 21.16 28.27 -25.16
CA SER A 14 20.15 27.28 -25.59
C SER A 14 20.59 25.82 -25.39
N LEU A 15 21.87 25.52 -25.62
CA LEU A 15 22.40 24.15 -25.53
C LEU A 15 22.38 23.62 -24.07
N GLY A 16 22.63 24.52 -23.11
CA GLY A 16 22.64 24.20 -21.68
C GLY A 16 21.27 23.74 -21.17
N THR A 17 20.19 24.44 -21.54
CA THR A 17 18.81 24.08 -21.17
C THR A 17 18.39 22.75 -21.79
N LEU A 18 18.64 22.52 -23.09
CA LEU A 18 18.36 21.23 -23.75
C LEU A 18 19.05 20.04 -23.05
N SER A 19 20.31 20.20 -22.64
CA SER A 19 21.04 19.16 -21.87
C SER A 19 20.45 18.90 -20.47
N ARG A 20 19.77 19.88 -19.88
CA ARG A 20 19.14 19.80 -18.56
C ARG A 20 17.78 19.11 -18.64
N TRP A 21 17.00 19.43 -19.67
CA TRP A 21 15.75 18.73 -20.00
C TRP A 21 15.99 17.26 -20.39
N GLY A 22 17.00 16.96 -21.22
CA GLY A 22 17.36 15.59 -21.57
C GLY A 22 17.70 14.73 -20.34
N ARG A 23 18.49 15.27 -19.40
CA ARG A 23 18.80 14.59 -18.13
C ARG A 23 17.59 14.41 -17.21
N PHE A 24 16.65 15.35 -17.19
CA PHE A 24 15.41 15.24 -16.41
C PHE A 24 14.44 14.20 -16.98
N LEU A 25 14.32 14.13 -18.31
CA LEU A 25 13.40 13.21 -19.00
C LEU A 25 13.94 11.77 -19.05
N CYS A 26 15.23 11.61 -19.40
CA CYS A 26 15.83 10.30 -19.71
C CYS A 26 16.85 9.82 -18.67
N GLY A 27 17.26 10.66 -17.71
CA GLY A 27 18.33 10.36 -16.74
C GLY A 27 19.73 10.67 -17.29
N PRO A 28 20.81 10.25 -16.61
CA PRO A 28 22.18 10.68 -16.91
C PRO A 28 22.81 10.08 -18.19
N ARG A 29 22.05 9.36 -19.02
CA ARG A 29 22.53 8.84 -20.31
C ARG A 29 22.20 9.83 -21.42
N ASN A 30 23.22 10.27 -22.15
CA ASN A 30 23.03 10.84 -23.49
C ASN A 30 22.52 9.71 -24.40
N LEU A 31 21.31 9.87 -24.94
CA LEU A 31 20.70 8.90 -25.87
C LEU A 31 21.22 9.17 -27.29
N THR A 32 22.05 8.27 -27.81
CA THR A 32 22.45 8.29 -29.22
C THR A 32 21.39 7.59 -30.08
N PHE A 33 21.22 7.95 -31.36
CA PHE A 33 20.26 7.29 -32.25
C PHE A 33 20.45 5.76 -32.35
N LYS A 34 21.71 5.28 -32.23
CA LYS A 34 22.04 3.84 -32.16
C LYS A 34 21.54 3.17 -30.87
N ASP A 35 21.39 3.90 -29.77
CA ASP A 35 20.89 3.37 -28.49
C ASP A 35 19.36 3.32 -28.45
N VAL A 36 18.69 4.13 -29.29
CA VAL A 36 17.23 4.09 -29.46
C VAL A 36 16.84 2.84 -30.26
N PHE A 37 17.46 2.59 -31.41
CA PHE A 37 17.10 1.50 -32.32
C PHE A 37 17.80 0.17 -31.99
N THR A 38 17.58 -0.35 -30.78
CA THR A 38 18.09 -1.69 -30.41
C THR A 38 17.27 -2.81 -31.05
N TRP A 39 17.91 -3.93 -31.38
CA TRP A 39 17.23 -5.14 -31.86
C TRP A 39 16.15 -5.65 -30.88
N GLN A 40 16.35 -5.43 -29.58
CA GLN A 40 15.36 -5.75 -28.54
C GLN A 40 14.10 -4.87 -28.66
N LEU A 41 14.24 -3.58 -28.96
CA LEU A 41 13.11 -2.69 -29.20
C LEU A 41 12.37 -3.09 -30.49
N CYS A 42 13.07 -3.33 -31.60
CA CYS A 42 12.45 -3.77 -32.86
C CYS A 42 11.65 -5.07 -32.68
N LYS A 43 12.23 -6.07 -32.00
CA LYS A 43 11.55 -7.32 -31.66
C LYS A 43 10.32 -7.09 -30.79
N THR A 44 10.40 -6.17 -29.83
CA THR A 44 9.31 -5.81 -28.93
C THR A 44 8.15 -5.15 -29.67
N ILE A 45 8.44 -4.21 -30.58
CA ILE A 45 7.43 -3.57 -31.46
C ILE A 45 6.75 -4.64 -32.32
N ALA A 46 7.51 -5.50 -33.00
CA ALA A 46 6.97 -6.54 -33.86
C ALA A 46 6.04 -7.52 -33.10
N MET A 47 6.42 -7.93 -31.89
CA MET A 47 5.55 -8.77 -31.05
C MET A 47 4.32 -8.02 -30.53
N GLY A 48 4.44 -6.74 -30.19
CA GLY A 48 3.29 -5.90 -29.81
C GLY A 48 2.27 -5.80 -30.94
N GLN A 49 2.71 -5.48 -32.16
CA GLN A 49 1.83 -5.42 -33.34
C GLN A 49 1.21 -6.79 -33.68
N ALA A 50 1.92 -7.90 -33.44
CA ALA A 50 1.34 -9.23 -33.59
C ALA A 50 0.21 -9.50 -32.58
N LEU A 51 0.32 -9.03 -31.33
CA LEU A 51 -0.80 -9.09 -30.37
C LEU A 51 -1.97 -8.20 -30.81
N SER A 52 -1.69 -6.99 -31.30
CA SER A 52 -2.73 -6.07 -31.81
C SER A 52 -3.50 -6.66 -33.01
N MET A 53 -2.82 -7.38 -33.90
CA MET A 53 -3.46 -8.10 -35.01
C MET A 53 -4.32 -9.29 -34.52
N LEU A 54 -3.94 -9.96 -33.44
CA LEU A 54 -4.77 -11.00 -32.83
C LEU A 54 -6.04 -10.42 -32.20
N ILE A 55 -5.95 -9.26 -31.52
CA ILE A 55 -7.14 -8.55 -31.00
C ILE A 55 -8.04 -8.07 -32.15
N CYS A 56 -7.48 -7.50 -33.21
CA CYS A 56 -8.22 -7.17 -34.43
C CYS A 56 -8.99 -8.40 -34.97
N GLY A 57 -8.33 -9.56 -35.06
CA GLY A 57 -8.98 -10.81 -35.48
C GLY A 57 -10.16 -11.22 -34.59
N THR A 58 -10.05 -11.04 -33.26
CA THR A 58 -11.15 -11.30 -32.33
C THR A 58 -12.30 -10.30 -32.49
N ALA A 59 -12.00 -9.00 -32.67
CA ALA A 59 -13.02 -7.97 -32.87
C ALA A 59 -13.80 -8.18 -34.17
N VAL A 60 -13.11 -8.44 -35.28
CA VAL A 60 -13.74 -8.72 -36.59
C VAL A 60 -14.60 -9.99 -36.55
N THR A 61 -14.13 -11.06 -35.93
CA THR A 61 -14.91 -12.31 -35.81
C THR A 61 -16.10 -12.18 -34.85
N CYS A 62 -15.99 -11.40 -33.77
CA CYS A 62 -17.13 -11.02 -32.94
C CYS A 62 -18.16 -10.18 -33.71
N GLN A 63 -17.74 -9.21 -34.51
CA GLN A 63 -18.65 -8.37 -35.29
C GLN A 63 -19.48 -9.22 -36.26
N TYR A 64 -18.85 -10.10 -37.05
CA TYR A 64 -19.58 -10.98 -37.96
C TYR A 64 -20.52 -11.96 -37.25
N LEU A 65 -20.21 -12.39 -36.03
CA LEU A 65 -21.13 -13.21 -35.22
C LEU A 65 -22.32 -12.38 -34.70
N ALA A 66 -22.10 -11.13 -34.28
CA ALA A 66 -23.16 -10.20 -33.87
C ALA A 66 -24.08 -9.84 -35.05
N ASP A 67 -23.53 -9.55 -36.22
CA ASP A 67 -24.27 -9.29 -37.47
C ASP A 67 -25.12 -10.52 -37.89
N ALA A 68 -24.67 -11.73 -37.56
CA ALA A 68 -25.41 -12.99 -37.75
C ALA A 68 -26.42 -13.31 -36.62
N GLY A 69 -26.59 -12.41 -35.63
CA GLY A 69 -27.51 -12.59 -34.50
C GLY A 69 -27.01 -13.57 -33.42
N VAL A 70 -25.71 -13.89 -33.38
CA VAL A 70 -25.12 -14.87 -32.46
C VAL A 70 -24.50 -14.17 -31.24
N GLU A 71 -25.35 -13.87 -30.25
CA GLU A 71 -24.97 -13.18 -29.02
C GLU A 71 -24.56 -14.16 -27.89
N THR A 72 -23.41 -14.84 -28.04
CA THR A 72 -22.91 -15.79 -27.02
C THR A 72 -21.44 -15.55 -26.61
N PRO A 73 -21.13 -14.44 -25.90
CA PRO A 73 -19.78 -14.11 -25.42
C PRO A 73 -19.17 -15.13 -24.44
N MET A 74 -19.98 -15.79 -23.61
CA MET A 74 -19.49 -16.78 -22.65
C MET A 74 -19.14 -18.09 -23.35
N LEU A 75 -19.87 -18.50 -24.38
CA LEU A 75 -19.45 -19.58 -25.28
C LEU A 75 -18.10 -19.27 -25.95
N GLN A 76 -17.93 -18.07 -26.50
CA GLN A 76 -16.66 -17.61 -27.09
C GLN A 76 -15.49 -17.70 -26.10
N SER A 77 -15.67 -17.16 -24.89
CA SER A 77 -14.64 -17.21 -23.84
C SER A 77 -14.37 -18.63 -23.33
N PHE A 78 -15.41 -19.44 -23.16
CA PHE A 78 -15.31 -20.83 -22.70
C PHE A 78 -14.48 -21.71 -23.65
N LEU A 79 -14.63 -21.53 -24.97
CA LEU A 79 -13.83 -22.24 -25.97
C LEU A 79 -12.32 -21.91 -25.84
N ASN A 80 -11.97 -20.63 -25.65
CA ASN A 80 -10.59 -20.20 -25.41
C ASN A 80 -10.00 -20.81 -24.12
N TYR A 81 -10.68 -20.68 -22.98
CA TYR A 81 -10.18 -21.24 -21.72
C TYR A 81 -10.11 -22.78 -21.76
N THR A 82 -11.04 -23.44 -22.46
CA THR A 82 -10.99 -24.90 -22.68
C THR A 82 -9.76 -25.29 -23.49
N LEU A 83 -9.39 -24.52 -24.53
CA LEU A 83 -8.17 -24.80 -25.30
C LEU A 83 -6.90 -24.58 -24.44
N LEU A 84 -6.85 -23.53 -23.62
CA LEU A 84 -5.79 -23.32 -22.62
C LEU A 84 -5.75 -24.45 -21.56
N LEU A 85 -6.90 -25.03 -21.21
CA LEU A 85 -6.99 -26.19 -20.33
C LEU A 85 -6.34 -27.41 -20.97
N LEU A 86 -6.78 -27.75 -22.19
CA LEU A 86 -6.27 -28.90 -22.95
C LEU A 86 -4.76 -28.80 -23.22
N THR A 87 -4.21 -27.61 -23.50
CA THR A 87 -2.78 -27.47 -23.80
C THR A 87 -1.91 -27.25 -22.56
N TYR A 88 -2.25 -26.30 -21.67
CA TYR A 88 -1.37 -25.95 -20.54
C TYR A 88 -1.74 -26.66 -19.23
N THR A 89 -3.03 -26.92 -18.96
CA THR A 89 -3.44 -27.60 -17.71
C THR A 89 -3.06 -29.07 -17.75
N LEU A 90 -3.29 -29.76 -18.87
CA LEU A 90 -2.89 -31.16 -19.01
C LEU A 90 -1.36 -31.32 -18.90
N VAL A 91 -0.57 -30.45 -19.54
CA VAL A 91 0.90 -30.43 -19.38
C VAL A 91 1.31 -30.22 -17.93
N LEU A 92 0.61 -29.37 -17.16
CA LEU A 92 0.89 -29.14 -15.74
C LEU A 92 0.43 -30.31 -14.84
N ALA A 93 -0.60 -31.06 -15.26
CA ALA A 93 -1.11 -32.24 -14.56
C ALA A 93 -0.19 -33.46 -14.73
N PHE A 94 0.34 -33.70 -15.94
CA PHE A 94 1.29 -34.79 -16.21
C PHE A 94 2.74 -34.48 -15.81
N ARG A 95 3.02 -33.27 -15.32
CA ARG A 95 4.36 -32.84 -14.91
C ARG A 95 4.84 -33.56 -13.65
N ARG A 96 5.82 -34.45 -13.79
CA ARG A 96 6.53 -35.08 -12.67
C ARG A 96 7.47 -34.08 -11.99
N GLY A 97 7.50 -34.07 -10.65
CA GLY A 97 8.41 -33.24 -9.84
C GLY A 97 7.70 -32.30 -8.86
N GLU A 98 8.46 -31.45 -8.18
CA GLU A 98 7.99 -30.62 -7.07
C GLU A 98 7.01 -29.49 -7.43
N ASN A 99 6.77 -29.23 -8.72
CA ASN A 99 5.91 -28.14 -9.22
C ASN A 99 4.74 -28.68 -10.05
N ASN A 100 4.09 -29.73 -9.55
CA ASN A 100 2.89 -30.31 -10.16
C ASN A 100 1.62 -29.52 -9.81
N ILE A 101 0.56 -29.70 -10.61
CA ILE A 101 -0.72 -29.00 -10.41
C ILE A 101 -1.32 -29.20 -9.02
N VAL A 102 -1.15 -30.40 -8.44
CA VAL A 102 -1.72 -30.77 -7.13
C VAL A 102 -1.13 -29.93 -5.99
N LYS A 103 0.18 -29.68 -5.98
CA LYS A 103 0.84 -28.84 -4.97
C LYS A 103 0.47 -27.36 -5.15
N ILE A 104 0.32 -26.90 -6.39
CA ILE A 104 -0.15 -25.53 -6.71
C ILE A 104 -1.59 -25.35 -6.21
N LEU A 105 -2.47 -26.32 -6.48
CA LEU A 105 -3.84 -26.34 -5.98
C LEU A 105 -3.90 -26.39 -4.44
N LYS A 106 -3.02 -27.13 -3.75
CA LYS A 106 -2.99 -27.13 -2.28
C LYS A 106 -2.51 -25.82 -1.64
N THR A 107 -1.69 -25.02 -2.34
CA THR A 107 -0.97 -23.88 -1.73
C THR A 107 -1.39 -22.49 -2.25
N LYS A 108 -1.78 -22.38 -3.52
CA LYS A 108 -1.98 -21.10 -4.22
C LYS A 108 -3.33 -20.98 -4.94
N TRP A 109 -4.18 -22.01 -4.95
CA TRP A 109 -5.40 -22.07 -5.79
C TRP A 109 -6.23 -20.79 -5.79
N TRP A 110 -6.50 -20.23 -4.61
CA TRP A 110 -7.36 -19.06 -4.45
C TRP A 110 -6.83 -17.81 -5.17
N LYS A 111 -5.51 -17.68 -5.35
CA LYS A 111 -4.90 -16.57 -6.09
C LYS A 111 -5.20 -16.67 -7.58
N TYR A 112 -5.12 -17.88 -8.12
CA TYR A 112 -5.42 -18.14 -9.52
C TYR A 112 -6.93 -18.13 -9.79
N PHE A 113 -7.74 -18.59 -8.83
CA PHE A 113 -9.20 -18.49 -8.92
C PHE A 113 -9.65 -17.02 -8.99
N LEU A 114 -9.15 -16.14 -8.10
CA LEU A 114 -9.48 -14.71 -8.15
C LEU A 114 -8.98 -14.04 -9.44
N MET A 115 -7.80 -14.43 -9.93
CA MET A 115 -7.21 -13.91 -11.17
C MET A 115 -8.05 -14.31 -12.40
N ALA A 116 -8.42 -15.59 -12.51
CA ALA A 116 -9.29 -16.09 -13.55
C ALA A 116 -10.70 -15.47 -13.47
N LEU A 117 -11.24 -15.26 -12.26
CA LEU A 117 -12.50 -14.56 -12.08
C LEU A 117 -12.43 -13.13 -12.62
N THR A 118 -11.42 -12.33 -12.23
CA THR A 118 -11.29 -10.95 -12.75
C THR A 118 -11.11 -10.90 -14.27
N ASP A 119 -10.46 -11.91 -14.85
CA ASP A 119 -10.22 -12.01 -16.29
C ASP A 119 -11.48 -12.39 -17.08
N VAL A 120 -12.22 -13.39 -16.60
CA VAL A 120 -13.50 -13.82 -17.21
C VAL A 120 -14.53 -12.69 -17.12
N GLU A 121 -14.64 -12.01 -15.96
CA GLU A 121 -15.56 -10.89 -15.79
C GLU A 121 -15.20 -9.69 -16.68
N ALA A 122 -13.89 -9.42 -16.91
CA ALA A 122 -13.46 -8.37 -17.83
C ALA A 122 -13.92 -8.64 -19.26
N ASN A 123 -13.68 -9.86 -19.76
CA ASN A 123 -14.12 -10.33 -21.07
C ASN A 123 -15.64 -10.28 -21.21
N TYR A 124 -16.40 -10.81 -20.24
CA TYR A 124 -17.86 -10.74 -20.27
C TYR A 124 -18.36 -9.28 -20.31
N THR A 125 -17.82 -8.43 -19.45
CA THR A 125 -18.27 -7.04 -19.29
C THR A 125 -17.99 -6.20 -20.53
N VAL A 126 -16.84 -6.37 -21.20
CA VAL A 126 -16.56 -5.63 -22.45
C VAL A 126 -17.42 -6.11 -23.60
N VAL A 127 -17.56 -7.43 -23.81
CA VAL A 127 -18.38 -7.92 -24.94
C VAL A 127 -19.85 -7.54 -24.75
N LYS A 128 -20.34 -7.54 -23.50
CA LYS A 128 -21.67 -7.02 -23.17
C LYS A 128 -21.81 -5.51 -23.39
N ALA A 129 -20.76 -4.72 -23.25
CA ALA A 129 -20.81 -3.27 -23.46
C ALA A 129 -21.13 -2.88 -24.92
N TYR A 130 -20.70 -3.68 -25.90
CA TYR A 130 -21.06 -3.49 -27.33
C TYR A 130 -22.58 -3.50 -27.60
N GLN A 131 -23.39 -4.05 -26.70
CA GLN A 131 -24.85 -4.04 -26.81
C GLN A 131 -25.49 -2.73 -26.32
N PHE A 132 -24.75 -1.89 -25.58
CA PHE A 132 -25.28 -0.72 -24.87
C PHE A 132 -24.61 0.60 -25.23
N THR A 133 -23.42 0.60 -25.83
CA THR A 133 -22.70 1.82 -26.25
C THR A 133 -22.00 1.65 -27.60
N THR A 134 -21.52 2.74 -28.20
CA THR A 134 -20.88 2.77 -29.52
C THR A 134 -19.46 2.20 -29.50
N LEU A 135 -19.00 1.69 -30.64
CA LEU A 135 -17.59 1.30 -30.86
C LEU A 135 -16.63 2.46 -30.52
N THR A 136 -16.98 3.69 -30.93
CA THR A 136 -16.24 4.92 -30.64
C THR A 136 -16.08 5.20 -29.15
N SER A 137 -17.13 4.98 -28.34
CA SER A 137 -17.07 5.11 -26.89
C SER A 137 -16.22 3.99 -26.26
N ILE A 138 -16.35 2.74 -26.73
CA ILE A 138 -15.56 1.61 -26.23
C ILE A 138 -14.07 1.86 -26.41
N GLN A 139 -13.63 2.27 -27.61
CA GLN A 139 -12.22 2.58 -27.90
C GLN A 139 -11.66 3.70 -27.01
N LEU A 140 -12.45 4.75 -26.77
CA LEU A 140 -12.04 5.88 -25.93
C LEU A 140 -11.99 5.51 -24.44
N LEU A 141 -12.93 4.70 -23.96
CA LEU A 141 -13.05 4.32 -22.55
C LEU A 141 -12.17 3.12 -22.17
N ASP A 142 -11.85 2.21 -23.11
CA ASP A 142 -10.86 1.13 -22.93
C ASP A 142 -9.55 1.69 -22.38
N CYS A 143 -9.08 2.80 -22.98
CA CYS A 143 -7.84 3.49 -22.63
C CYS A 143 -7.67 3.81 -21.13
N PHE A 144 -8.77 3.84 -20.36
CA PHE A 144 -8.76 3.92 -18.90
C PHE A 144 -7.96 2.77 -18.23
N VAL A 145 -7.79 1.63 -18.91
CA VAL A 145 -6.91 0.53 -18.51
C VAL A 145 -5.48 1.02 -18.25
N ILE A 146 -4.97 1.99 -19.01
CA ILE A 146 -3.57 2.44 -18.94
C ILE A 146 -3.29 3.23 -17.64
N PRO A 147 -4.05 4.28 -17.27
CA PRO A 147 -3.93 4.92 -15.95
C PRO A 147 -4.08 3.93 -14.78
N VAL A 148 -5.07 3.04 -14.84
CA VAL A 148 -5.29 2.05 -13.77
C VAL A 148 -4.11 1.09 -13.68
N LEU A 149 -3.59 0.59 -14.81
CA LEU A 149 -2.37 -0.23 -14.88
C LEU A 149 -1.16 0.47 -14.27
N MET A 150 -0.93 1.75 -14.57
CA MET A 150 0.21 2.49 -14.00
C MET A 150 0.11 2.61 -12.47
N VAL A 151 -1.09 2.92 -11.95
CA VAL A 151 -1.33 3.00 -10.50
C VAL A 151 -1.18 1.63 -9.84
N LEU A 152 -1.78 0.57 -10.40
CA LEU A 152 -1.69 -0.78 -9.86
C LEU A 152 -0.24 -1.31 -9.92
N SER A 153 0.49 -1.12 -11.03
CA SER A 153 1.90 -1.51 -11.14
C SER A 153 2.80 -0.73 -10.17
N TRP A 154 2.53 0.55 -9.93
CA TRP A 154 3.23 1.32 -8.90
C TRP A 154 2.99 0.78 -7.49
N ILE A 155 1.76 0.36 -7.17
CA ILE A 155 1.38 -0.16 -5.84
C ILE A 155 1.86 -1.61 -5.63
N PHE A 156 1.57 -2.52 -6.56
CA PHE A 156 1.76 -3.96 -6.41
C PHE A 156 3.12 -4.45 -6.89
N LEU A 157 3.62 -3.93 -8.02
CA LEU A 157 4.93 -4.30 -8.59
C LEU A 157 6.06 -3.34 -8.14
N LYS A 158 5.72 -2.22 -7.48
CA LYS A 158 6.65 -1.13 -7.12
C LYS A 158 7.37 -0.52 -8.32
N THR A 159 6.74 -0.56 -9.50
CA THR A 159 7.28 -0.03 -10.75
C THR A 159 7.54 1.47 -10.64
N ARG A 160 8.74 1.92 -10.98
CA ARG A 160 9.12 3.35 -10.96
C ARG A 160 9.04 3.96 -12.35
N TYR A 161 8.02 4.79 -12.56
CA TYR A 161 7.84 5.57 -13.78
C TYR A 161 8.62 6.90 -13.72
N ARG A 162 9.32 7.24 -14.81
CA ARG A 162 9.98 8.54 -15.05
C ARG A 162 9.08 9.47 -15.87
N PRO A 163 9.29 10.81 -15.88
CA PRO A 163 8.46 11.77 -16.62
C PRO A 163 8.19 11.38 -18.09
N LEU A 164 9.19 10.84 -18.79
CA LEU A 164 9.04 10.37 -20.18
C LEU A 164 7.91 9.35 -20.37
N HIS A 165 7.64 8.48 -19.40
CA HIS A 165 6.56 7.48 -19.51
C HIS A 165 5.18 8.13 -19.49
N PHE A 166 5.00 9.19 -18.70
CA PHE A 166 3.74 9.95 -18.66
C PHE A 166 3.54 10.75 -19.95
N ILE A 167 4.61 11.32 -20.50
CA ILE A 167 4.59 11.97 -21.82
C ILE A 167 4.24 10.95 -22.92
N ALA A 168 4.88 9.78 -22.91
CA ALA A 168 4.62 8.71 -23.86
C ALA A 168 3.14 8.23 -23.84
N VAL A 169 2.57 8.06 -22.64
CA VAL A 169 1.13 7.74 -22.48
C VAL A 169 0.26 8.87 -23.02
N ALA A 170 0.57 10.14 -22.72
CA ALA A 170 -0.18 11.27 -23.27
C ALA A 170 -0.12 11.33 -24.80
N VAL A 171 1.03 11.03 -25.42
CA VAL A 171 1.19 10.92 -26.87
C VAL A 171 0.30 9.79 -27.44
N CYS A 172 0.27 8.60 -26.82
CA CYS A 172 -0.64 7.53 -27.26
C CYS A 172 -2.11 7.93 -27.16
N LEU A 173 -2.54 8.57 -26.05
CA LEU A 173 -3.92 9.02 -25.87
C LEU A 173 -4.33 10.12 -26.87
N LEU A 174 -3.40 10.99 -27.27
CA LEU A 174 -3.62 11.95 -28.37
C LEU A 174 -3.86 11.24 -29.71
N GLY A 175 -3.13 10.14 -29.97
CA GLY A 175 -3.34 9.32 -31.15
C GLY A 175 -4.71 8.63 -31.17
N VAL A 176 -5.16 8.10 -30.03
CA VAL A 176 -6.53 7.54 -29.90
C VAL A 176 -7.58 8.66 -30.08
N GLY A 177 -7.37 9.83 -29.49
CA GLY A 177 -8.27 10.97 -29.66
C GLY A 177 -8.40 11.44 -31.12
N ALA A 178 -7.31 11.38 -31.89
CA ALA A 178 -7.32 11.69 -33.33
C ALA A 178 -8.05 10.61 -34.16
N MET A 179 -7.97 9.33 -33.76
CA MET A 179 -8.72 8.24 -34.37
C MET A 179 -10.23 8.40 -34.12
N VAL A 180 -10.65 8.55 -32.87
CA VAL A 180 -12.07 8.74 -32.50
C VAL A 180 -12.63 10.01 -33.13
N GLY A 181 -11.85 11.10 -33.18
CA GLY A 181 -12.22 12.31 -33.91
C GLY A 181 -12.46 12.09 -35.40
N ALA A 182 -11.74 11.16 -36.04
CA ALA A 182 -11.95 10.79 -37.43
C ALA A 182 -13.21 9.94 -37.64
N ASP A 183 -13.56 9.06 -36.69
CA ASP A 183 -14.82 8.30 -36.73
C ASP A 183 -16.05 9.20 -36.58
N LEU A 184 -15.98 10.18 -35.68
CA LEU A 184 -17.01 11.22 -35.51
C LEU A 184 -17.17 12.06 -36.79
N LEU A 185 -16.06 12.52 -37.38
CA LEU A 185 -16.08 13.26 -38.65
C LEU A 185 -16.56 12.42 -39.84
N ALA A 186 -16.35 11.10 -39.81
CA ALA A 186 -16.82 10.17 -40.83
C ALA A 186 -18.30 9.77 -40.66
N GLY A 187 -19.00 10.28 -39.63
CA GLY A 187 -20.42 10.00 -39.38
C GLY A 187 -20.71 8.56 -38.96
N ARG A 188 -19.76 7.88 -38.31
CA ARG A 188 -19.84 6.44 -37.97
C ARG A 188 -20.56 6.13 -36.66
N ASP A 189 -21.13 7.13 -35.99
CA ASP A 189 -21.96 6.94 -34.79
C ASP A 189 -23.31 6.28 -35.14
N GLN A 190 -23.31 4.95 -35.23
CA GLN A 190 -24.52 4.13 -35.16
C GLN A 190 -24.57 3.44 -33.79
N GLY A 191 -25.29 4.04 -32.84
CA GLY A 191 -25.46 3.52 -31.48
C GLY A 191 -26.85 3.85 -30.92
N SER A 192 -27.48 2.86 -30.27
CA SER A 192 -28.84 2.97 -29.76
C SER A 192 -28.96 3.93 -28.57
N SER A 193 -30.01 4.75 -28.55
CA SER A 193 -30.12 5.97 -27.74
C SER A 193 -30.66 5.79 -26.30
N SER A 194 -30.98 4.57 -25.86
CA SER A 194 -31.67 4.35 -24.58
C SER A 194 -30.75 4.22 -23.36
N HIS A 195 -29.58 3.58 -23.48
CA HIS A 195 -28.76 3.17 -22.32
C HIS A 195 -27.23 3.33 -22.47
N VAL A 196 -26.76 4.30 -23.28
CA VAL A 196 -25.33 4.58 -23.50
C VAL A 196 -24.50 4.64 -22.21
N LEU A 197 -25.00 5.35 -21.18
CA LEU A 197 -24.34 5.47 -19.86
C LEU A 197 -24.12 4.12 -19.15
N LEU A 198 -24.98 3.12 -19.38
CA LEU A 198 -24.79 1.76 -18.85
C LEU A 198 -23.64 1.07 -19.58
N GLY A 199 -23.59 1.18 -20.92
CA GLY A 199 -22.49 0.64 -21.72
C GLY A 199 -21.15 1.25 -21.34
N ASP A 200 -21.07 2.58 -21.28
CA ASP A 200 -19.87 3.31 -20.87
C ASP A 200 -19.39 2.89 -19.47
N GLY A 201 -20.33 2.72 -18.53
CA GLY A 201 -20.05 2.21 -17.19
C GLY A 201 -19.51 0.78 -17.19
N LEU A 202 -20.01 -0.09 -18.06
CA LEU A 202 -19.49 -1.45 -18.25
C LEU A 202 -18.07 -1.42 -18.83
N VAL A 203 -17.77 -0.58 -19.83
CA VAL A 203 -16.40 -0.45 -20.37
C VAL A 203 -15.41 -0.05 -19.28
N LEU A 204 -15.73 0.97 -18.47
CA LEU A 204 -14.86 1.41 -17.38
C LEU A 204 -14.64 0.32 -16.31
N VAL A 205 -15.65 -0.50 -16.02
CA VAL A 205 -15.51 -1.67 -15.13
C VAL A 205 -14.61 -2.73 -15.76
N SER A 206 -14.79 -3.04 -17.05
CA SER A 206 -13.94 -4.01 -17.76
C SER A 206 -12.48 -3.54 -17.83
N ALA A 207 -12.23 -2.28 -18.21
CA ALA A 207 -10.89 -1.69 -18.23
C ALA A 207 -10.20 -1.78 -16.87
N ALA A 208 -10.92 -1.54 -15.76
CA ALA A 208 -10.38 -1.72 -14.41
C ALA A 208 -10.08 -3.20 -14.07
N LEU A 209 -10.93 -4.14 -14.50
CA LEU A 209 -10.72 -5.58 -14.29
C LEU A 209 -9.57 -6.14 -15.15
N TYR A 210 -9.46 -5.75 -16.42
CA TYR A 210 -8.31 -6.07 -17.28
C TYR A 210 -7.02 -5.50 -16.71
N ALA A 211 -7.04 -4.29 -16.14
CA ALA A 211 -5.86 -3.74 -15.47
C ALA A 211 -5.42 -4.62 -14.28
N VAL A 212 -6.36 -5.10 -13.46
CA VAL A 212 -6.07 -6.06 -12.37
C VAL A 212 -5.52 -7.37 -12.92
N SER A 213 -6.18 -7.98 -13.91
CA SER A 213 -5.73 -9.23 -14.54
C SER A 213 -4.31 -9.10 -15.12
N ASN A 214 -4.04 -8.02 -15.84
CA ASN A 214 -2.75 -7.76 -16.49
C ASN A 214 -1.60 -7.49 -15.49
N VAL A 215 -1.83 -6.76 -14.38
CA VAL A 215 -0.81 -6.64 -13.31
C VAL A 215 -0.56 -7.99 -12.61
N CYS A 216 -1.62 -8.77 -12.38
CA CYS A 216 -1.53 -10.12 -11.83
C CYS A 216 -0.78 -11.09 -12.75
N GLN A 217 -1.00 -11.01 -14.07
CA GLN A 217 -0.24 -11.71 -15.11
C GLN A 217 1.24 -11.29 -15.08
N GLU A 218 1.55 -9.99 -15.06
CA GLU A 218 2.93 -9.50 -15.00
C GLU A 218 3.67 -10.02 -13.76
N TYR A 219 3.05 -9.92 -12.58
CA TYR A 219 3.60 -10.46 -11.35
C TYR A 219 3.90 -11.97 -11.49
N THR A 220 2.93 -12.74 -11.97
CA THR A 220 3.00 -14.19 -12.03
C THR A 220 4.03 -14.66 -13.07
N VAL A 221 4.11 -14.00 -14.21
CA VAL A 221 5.00 -14.41 -15.31
C VAL A 221 6.46 -13.98 -15.08
N LYS A 222 6.69 -12.90 -14.32
CA LYS A 222 8.03 -12.49 -13.89
C LYS A 222 8.55 -13.31 -12.71
N ASN A 223 7.71 -13.65 -11.72
CA ASN A 223 8.14 -14.33 -10.48
C ASN A 223 7.90 -15.85 -10.44
N LEU A 224 6.99 -16.38 -11.26
CA LEU A 224 6.65 -17.81 -11.36
C LEU A 224 6.77 -18.26 -12.83
N SER A 225 6.22 -19.43 -13.19
CA SER A 225 6.34 -19.97 -14.55
C SER A 225 5.15 -19.59 -15.45
N ARG A 226 5.42 -19.31 -16.74
CA ARG A 226 4.37 -19.07 -17.76
C ARG A 226 3.38 -20.22 -17.88
N VAL A 227 3.86 -21.46 -17.76
CA VAL A 227 3.04 -22.68 -17.85
C VAL A 227 2.15 -22.85 -16.61
N GLU A 228 2.62 -22.47 -15.43
CA GLU A 228 1.80 -22.40 -14.20
C GLU A 228 0.71 -21.33 -14.34
N PHE A 229 1.04 -20.14 -14.85
CA PHE A 229 0.04 -19.10 -15.14
C PHE A 229 -1.04 -19.60 -16.12
N LEU A 230 -0.64 -20.02 -17.34
CA LEU A 230 -1.59 -20.41 -18.39
C LEU A 230 -2.37 -21.68 -18.04
N GLY A 231 -1.76 -22.64 -17.36
CA GLY A 231 -2.47 -23.84 -16.88
C GLY A 231 -3.50 -23.50 -15.80
N MET A 232 -3.17 -22.65 -14.84
CA MET A 232 -4.15 -22.28 -13.80
C MET A 232 -5.26 -21.36 -14.34
N MET A 233 -4.97 -20.52 -15.34
CA MET A 233 -5.98 -19.74 -16.07
C MET A 233 -6.89 -20.63 -16.92
N GLY A 234 -6.35 -21.63 -17.63
CA GLY A 234 -7.15 -22.61 -18.36
C GLY A 234 -8.10 -23.38 -17.43
N LEU A 235 -7.58 -23.91 -16.31
CA LEU A 235 -8.39 -24.63 -15.33
C LEU A 235 -9.54 -23.78 -14.75
N PHE A 236 -9.23 -22.65 -14.13
CA PHE A 236 -10.26 -21.85 -13.45
C PHE A 236 -11.12 -21.04 -14.42
N GLY A 237 -10.54 -20.54 -15.52
CA GLY A 237 -11.28 -19.85 -16.57
C GLY A 237 -12.37 -20.74 -17.18
N THR A 238 -12.05 -22.01 -17.49
CA THR A 238 -13.03 -22.98 -18.03
C THR A 238 -14.17 -23.24 -17.03
N LEU A 239 -13.85 -23.40 -15.74
CA LEU A 239 -14.87 -23.64 -14.70
C LEU A 239 -15.80 -22.43 -14.51
N ILE A 240 -15.25 -21.22 -14.44
CA ILE A 240 -16.01 -19.98 -14.20
C ILE A 240 -16.86 -19.65 -15.44
N SER A 241 -16.22 -19.58 -16.63
CA SER A 241 -16.93 -19.28 -17.87
C SER A 241 -17.96 -20.36 -18.23
N GLY A 242 -17.70 -21.64 -17.95
CA GLY A 242 -18.67 -22.72 -18.18
C GLY A 242 -19.91 -22.62 -17.30
N VAL A 243 -19.74 -22.27 -16.02
CA VAL A 243 -20.88 -22.02 -15.11
C VAL A 243 -21.67 -20.78 -15.55
N GLN A 244 -21.00 -19.69 -15.92
CA GLN A 244 -21.67 -18.48 -16.39
C GLN A 244 -22.38 -18.67 -17.73
N MET A 245 -21.76 -19.38 -18.68
CA MET A 245 -22.38 -19.79 -19.95
C MET A 245 -23.67 -20.59 -19.71
N ALA A 246 -23.65 -21.56 -18.79
CA ALA A 246 -24.83 -22.35 -18.45
C ALA A 246 -25.94 -21.51 -17.80
N ILE A 247 -25.61 -20.49 -17.01
CA ILE A 247 -26.59 -19.61 -16.35
C ILE A 247 -27.15 -18.56 -17.32
N LEU A 248 -26.29 -17.91 -18.11
CA LEU A 248 -26.62 -16.71 -18.87
C LEU A 248 -27.04 -17.01 -20.32
N GLU A 249 -26.46 -18.04 -20.94
CA GLU A 249 -26.59 -18.31 -22.39
C GLU A 249 -27.29 -19.64 -22.71
N SER A 250 -27.78 -20.38 -21.71
CA SER A 250 -28.47 -21.67 -21.89
C SER A 250 -29.67 -21.64 -22.83
N LYS A 251 -30.30 -20.48 -23.03
CA LYS A 251 -31.38 -20.27 -24.02
C LYS A 251 -30.89 -19.74 -25.37
N ALA A 252 -29.74 -19.07 -25.41
CA ALA A 252 -29.16 -18.51 -26.62
C ALA A 252 -28.40 -19.57 -27.44
N ILE A 253 -27.64 -20.44 -26.78
CA ILE A 253 -26.81 -21.47 -27.44
C ILE A 253 -27.65 -22.44 -28.32
N PRO A 254 -28.82 -22.94 -27.90
CA PRO A 254 -29.67 -23.77 -28.75
C PRO A 254 -30.34 -23.01 -29.91
N ALA A 255 -30.38 -21.67 -29.85
CA ALA A 255 -30.95 -20.83 -30.90
C ALA A 255 -29.93 -20.44 -32.00
N ILE A 256 -28.64 -20.77 -31.81
CA ILE A 256 -27.60 -20.54 -32.81
C ILE A 256 -27.87 -21.39 -34.07
N SER A 257 -27.86 -20.75 -35.24
CA SER A 257 -27.81 -21.46 -36.52
C SER A 257 -26.39 -22.01 -36.75
N TRP A 258 -26.22 -23.32 -36.54
CA TRP A 258 -24.93 -24.02 -36.66
C TRP A 258 -24.51 -24.25 -38.13
N ASN A 259 -24.30 -23.15 -38.85
CA ASN A 259 -23.84 -23.12 -40.22
C ASN A 259 -22.30 -23.11 -40.29
N TRP A 260 -21.73 -23.58 -41.41
CA TRP A 260 -20.27 -23.67 -41.60
C TRP A 260 -19.56 -22.33 -41.35
N THR A 261 -20.14 -21.20 -41.79
CA THR A 261 -19.62 -19.85 -41.55
C THR A 261 -19.51 -19.52 -40.06
N ASN A 262 -20.56 -19.78 -39.27
CA ASN A 262 -20.58 -19.49 -37.85
C ASN A 262 -19.57 -20.37 -37.10
N CYS A 263 -19.48 -21.66 -37.46
CA CYS A 263 -18.45 -22.57 -36.94
C CYS A 263 -17.04 -22.07 -37.25
N LEU A 264 -16.78 -21.60 -38.47
CA LEU A 264 -15.48 -21.03 -38.87
C LEU A 264 -15.14 -19.77 -38.07
N LEU A 265 -16.11 -18.88 -37.84
CA LEU A 265 -15.94 -17.66 -37.04
C LEU A 265 -15.62 -18.00 -35.58
N PHE A 266 -16.30 -18.96 -34.95
CA PHE A 266 -15.96 -19.44 -33.61
C PHE A 266 -14.54 -20.03 -33.54
N VAL A 267 -14.12 -20.82 -34.54
CA VAL A 267 -12.77 -21.38 -34.62
C VAL A 267 -11.73 -20.27 -34.78
N ALA A 268 -11.94 -19.33 -35.69
CA ALA A 268 -11.05 -18.19 -35.92
C ALA A 268 -10.90 -17.32 -34.67
N TYR A 269 -12.01 -16.95 -34.03
CA TYR A 269 -12.01 -16.26 -32.74
C TYR A 269 -11.19 -17.01 -31.68
N THR A 270 -11.46 -18.32 -31.52
CA THR A 270 -10.81 -19.16 -30.51
C THR A 270 -9.29 -19.25 -30.75
N LEU A 271 -8.86 -19.38 -32.00
CA LEU A 271 -7.44 -19.40 -32.36
C LEU A 271 -6.76 -18.04 -32.13
N CYS A 272 -7.42 -16.93 -32.46
CA CYS A 272 -6.91 -15.59 -32.20
C CYS A 272 -6.77 -15.31 -30.69
N MET A 273 -7.80 -15.59 -29.89
CA MET A 273 -7.74 -15.48 -28.43
C MET A 273 -6.69 -16.41 -27.81
N TYR A 274 -6.63 -17.68 -28.24
CA TYR A 274 -5.63 -18.62 -27.73
C TYR A 274 -4.20 -18.16 -28.05
N GLY A 275 -3.98 -17.61 -29.24
CA GLY A 275 -2.72 -16.96 -29.62
C GLY A 275 -2.40 -15.77 -28.71
N LEU A 276 -3.37 -14.88 -28.47
CA LEU A 276 -3.22 -13.71 -27.59
C LEU A 276 -2.80 -14.14 -26.19
N TYR A 277 -3.54 -15.04 -25.55
CA TYR A 277 -3.22 -15.56 -24.22
C TYR A 277 -1.87 -16.29 -24.17
N SER A 278 -1.47 -17.00 -25.23
CA SER A 278 -0.19 -17.73 -25.27
C SER A 278 1.02 -16.80 -25.45
N PHE A 279 0.89 -15.74 -26.27
CA PHE A 279 1.99 -14.83 -26.61
C PHE A 279 2.09 -13.62 -25.68
N MET A 280 0.99 -13.08 -25.16
CA MET A 280 1.00 -11.88 -24.31
C MET A 280 1.87 -12.02 -23.05
N PRO A 281 1.89 -13.16 -22.31
CA PRO A 281 2.85 -13.42 -21.24
C PRO A 281 4.33 -13.31 -21.68
N ILE A 282 4.65 -13.63 -22.93
CA ILE A 282 6.03 -13.54 -23.43
C ILE A 282 6.44 -12.07 -23.55
N VAL A 283 5.58 -11.24 -24.14
CA VAL A 283 5.83 -9.81 -24.33
C VAL A 283 5.83 -9.06 -22.99
N VAL A 284 4.89 -9.37 -22.09
CA VAL A 284 4.86 -8.83 -20.72
C VAL A 284 6.12 -9.21 -19.93
N LYS A 285 6.68 -10.42 -20.12
CA LYS A 285 7.95 -10.80 -19.49
C LYS A 285 9.14 -9.99 -19.98
N MET A 286 9.15 -9.63 -21.26
CA MET A 286 10.20 -8.82 -21.88
C MET A 286 10.05 -7.31 -21.61
N THR A 287 8.83 -6.86 -21.28
CA THR A 287 8.49 -5.44 -21.07
C THR A 287 7.73 -5.24 -19.75
N SER A 288 6.46 -4.83 -19.80
CA SER A 288 5.52 -4.68 -18.69
C SER A 288 4.08 -4.79 -19.23
N ALA A 289 3.10 -5.00 -18.35
CA ALA A 289 1.69 -4.94 -18.69
C ALA A 289 1.30 -3.58 -19.28
N THR A 290 1.82 -2.48 -18.70
CA THR A 290 1.60 -1.11 -19.22
C THR A 290 2.12 -0.96 -20.65
N ALA A 291 3.34 -1.43 -20.93
CA ALA A 291 3.91 -1.37 -22.28
C ALA A 291 3.06 -2.15 -23.29
N VAL A 292 2.65 -3.39 -22.96
CA VAL A 292 1.83 -4.18 -23.87
C VAL A 292 0.50 -3.50 -24.16
N ASN A 293 -0.23 -3.01 -23.14
CA ASN A 293 -1.50 -2.32 -23.36
C ASN A 293 -1.34 -1.04 -24.21
N LEU A 294 -0.22 -0.30 -24.07
CA LEU A 294 0.11 0.81 -24.98
C LEU A 294 0.33 0.37 -26.44
N SER A 295 0.82 -0.85 -26.70
CA SER A 295 0.89 -1.38 -28.07
C SER A 295 -0.45 -1.89 -28.59
N LEU A 296 -1.34 -2.38 -27.71
CA LEU A 296 -2.65 -2.89 -28.10
C LEU A 296 -3.58 -1.80 -28.64
N LEU A 297 -3.33 -0.52 -28.34
CA LEU A 297 -4.04 0.63 -28.95
C LEU A 297 -3.95 0.67 -30.49
N THR A 298 -3.00 -0.03 -31.13
CA THR A 298 -2.99 -0.16 -32.60
C THR A 298 -3.99 -1.20 -33.12
N ALA A 299 -4.59 -2.03 -32.25
CA ALA A 299 -5.61 -3.01 -32.64
C ALA A 299 -6.87 -2.35 -33.16
N ASP A 300 -7.28 -1.22 -32.56
CA ASP A 300 -8.44 -0.43 -32.99
C ASP A 300 -8.27 0.06 -34.43
N LEU A 301 -7.07 0.56 -34.76
CA LEU A 301 -6.72 0.99 -36.10
C LEU A 301 -6.68 -0.19 -37.09
N PHE A 302 -6.18 -1.36 -36.69
CA PHE A 302 -6.24 -2.56 -37.54
C PHE A 302 -7.68 -3.04 -37.76
N SER A 303 -8.52 -3.03 -36.73
CA SER A 303 -9.96 -3.33 -36.84
C SER A 303 -10.65 -2.36 -37.80
N LEU A 304 -10.26 -1.09 -37.75
CA LEU A 304 -10.76 -0.04 -38.64
C LEU A 304 -10.27 -0.19 -40.09
N PHE A 305 -9.02 -0.62 -40.31
CA PHE A 305 -8.53 -0.98 -41.64
C PHE A 305 -9.27 -2.19 -42.21
N CYS A 306 -9.51 -3.23 -41.42
CA CYS A 306 -10.40 -4.33 -41.80
C CYS A 306 -11.82 -3.82 -42.09
N GLY A 307 -12.33 -2.87 -41.30
CA GLY A 307 -13.57 -2.11 -41.56
C GLY A 307 -13.64 -1.50 -42.97
N ILE A 308 -12.58 -0.79 -43.38
CA ILE A 308 -12.50 -0.16 -44.70
C ILE A 308 -12.50 -1.21 -45.83
N PHE A 309 -11.76 -2.31 -45.70
CA PHE A 309 -11.64 -3.32 -46.77
C PHE A 309 -12.82 -4.31 -46.84
N LEU A 310 -13.43 -4.65 -45.71
CA LEU A 310 -14.49 -5.67 -45.62
C LEU A 310 -15.90 -5.09 -45.55
N PHE A 311 -16.05 -3.88 -45.00
CA PHE A 311 -17.34 -3.21 -44.78
C PHE A 311 -17.43 -1.85 -45.52
N HIS A 312 -16.47 -1.55 -46.40
CA HIS A 312 -16.44 -0.37 -47.28
C HIS A 312 -16.53 0.99 -46.56
N TYR A 313 -15.96 1.11 -45.36
CA TYR A 313 -15.96 2.37 -44.61
C TYR A 313 -15.13 3.49 -45.27
N ASN A 314 -15.60 4.74 -45.15
CA ASN A 314 -14.91 5.93 -45.66
C ASN A 314 -13.52 6.10 -45.04
N PHE A 315 -12.48 6.19 -45.86
CA PHE A 315 -11.10 6.40 -45.41
C PHE A 315 -10.82 7.85 -45.02
N SER A 316 -10.00 8.06 -43.98
CA SER A 316 -9.48 9.38 -43.57
C SER A 316 -7.99 9.31 -43.26
N GLY A 317 -7.23 10.31 -43.70
CA GLY A 317 -5.79 10.40 -43.41
C GLY A 317 -5.46 10.49 -41.92
N LEU A 318 -6.42 10.92 -41.08
CA LEU A 318 -6.29 10.95 -39.62
C LEU A 318 -5.99 9.58 -39.01
N TYR A 319 -6.43 8.47 -39.61
CA TYR A 319 -6.11 7.12 -39.11
C TYR A 319 -4.61 6.79 -39.26
N ILE A 320 -3.97 7.22 -40.35
CA ILE A 320 -2.52 7.06 -40.54
C ILE A 320 -1.75 7.94 -39.55
N VAL A 321 -2.18 9.19 -39.34
CA VAL A 321 -1.59 10.08 -38.32
C VAL A 321 -1.70 9.44 -36.93
N SER A 322 -2.87 8.91 -36.58
CA SER A 322 -3.14 8.22 -35.32
C SER A 322 -2.21 7.01 -35.13
N PHE A 323 -2.04 6.17 -36.17
CA PHE A 323 -1.13 5.02 -36.13
C PHE A 323 0.32 5.41 -35.83
N VAL A 324 0.82 6.44 -36.52
CA VAL A 324 2.18 6.96 -36.32
C VAL A 324 2.33 7.53 -34.91
N VAL A 325 1.36 8.32 -34.44
CA VAL A 325 1.39 8.94 -33.09
C VAL A 325 1.37 7.87 -31.98
N ILE A 326 0.50 6.87 -32.05
CA ILE A 326 0.45 5.76 -31.07
C ILE A 326 1.76 4.96 -31.10
N THR A 327 2.30 4.68 -32.29
CA THR A 327 3.57 3.95 -32.43
C THR A 327 4.75 4.74 -31.87
N LEU A 328 4.80 6.06 -32.10
CA LEU A 328 5.81 6.94 -31.50
C LEU A 328 5.70 6.99 -29.97
N GLY A 329 4.49 7.10 -29.41
CA GLY A 329 4.27 7.03 -27.97
C GLY A 329 4.72 5.70 -27.36
N PHE A 330 4.39 4.58 -28.00
CA PHE A 330 4.86 3.25 -27.57
C PHE A 330 6.40 3.13 -27.64
N ILE A 331 7.04 3.66 -28.68
CA ILE A 331 8.50 3.73 -28.78
C ILE A 331 9.07 4.57 -27.63
N MET A 332 8.55 5.78 -27.40
CA MET A 332 8.98 6.66 -26.30
C MET A 332 8.88 6.00 -24.93
N PHE A 333 7.85 5.18 -24.69
CA PHE A 333 7.68 4.44 -23.44
C PHE A 333 8.77 3.36 -23.24
N ASN A 334 9.21 2.70 -24.32
CA ASN A 334 10.15 1.58 -24.26
C ASN A 334 11.63 1.99 -24.40
N ILE A 335 11.94 3.22 -24.83
CA ILE A 335 13.32 3.75 -24.87
C ILE A 335 13.97 3.75 -23.47
N VAL A 336 13.19 3.97 -22.41
CA VAL A 336 13.69 3.96 -21.03
C VAL A 336 13.04 2.80 -20.27
N PRO A 337 13.82 1.84 -19.72
CA PRO A 337 13.24 0.71 -19.01
C PRO A 337 12.56 1.13 -17.70
N THR A 338 11.37 0.59 -17.45
CA THR A 338 10.64 0.69 -16.18
C THR A 338 11.34 -0.16 -15.12
N HIS A 339 11.91 0.48 -14.09
CA HIS A 339 12.67 -0.23 -13.05
C HIS A 339 11.75 -0.88 -12.02
N THR A 340 11.98 -2.18 -11.75
CA THR A 340 11.37 -2.91 -10.62
C THR A 340 12.39 -2.94 -9.47
N ALA A 341 11.95 -2.62 -8.24
CA ALA A 341 12.86 -2.33 -7.12
C ALA A 341 13.87 -3.46 -6.79
N ASP A 342 13.50 -4.73 -7.00
CA ASP A 342 14.35 -5.88 -6.67
C ASP A 342 15.53 -6.06 -7.66
N GLN A 343 15.44 -5.53 -8.88
CA GLN A 343 16.54 -5.62 -9.86
C GLN A 343 17.76 -4.79 -9.47
N LEU A 344 17.59 -3.71 -8.70
CA LEU A 344 18.71 -2.87 -8.24
C LEU A 344 19.71 -3.65 -7.37
N TYR A 345 19.23 -4.60 -6.56
CA TYR A 345 20.11 -5.44 -5.73
C TYR A 345 20.92 -6.43 -6.58
N SER A 346 20.26 -7.13 -7.51
CA SER A 346 20.92 -8.12 -8.37
C SER A 346 21.96 -7.53 -9.32
N THR A 347 21.78 -6.27 -9.75
CA THR A 347 22.73 -5.60 -10.64
C THR A 347 23.96 -5.10 -9.88
N ASN A 348 23.80 -4.67 -8.63
CA ASN A 348 24.93 -4.30 -7.78
C ASN A 348 25.80 -5.53 -7.46
N ASP A 349 25.22 -6.67 -7.05
CA ASP A 349 26.00 -7.90 -6.81
C ASP A 349 26.79 -8.34 -8.06
N ARG A 350 26.18 -8.28 -9.25
CA ARG A 350 26.89 -8.59 -10.51
C ARG A 350 27.98 -7.57 -10.85
N ALA A 351 27.81 -6.29 -10.49
CA ALA A 351 28.85 -5.28 -10.68
C ALA A 351 30.04 -5.52 -9.73
N TYR A 352 29.79 -5.88 -8.47
CA TYR A 352 30.85 -6.26 -7.52
C TYR A 352 31.62 -7.50 -7.99
N HIS A 353 30.93 -8.53 -8.49
CA HIS A 353 31.57 -9.74 -9.02
C HIS A 353 32.34 -9.52 -10.33
N LEU A 354 31.96 -8.56 -11.17
CA LEU A 354 32.72 -8.22 -12.37
C LEU A 354 33.96 -7.39 -12.01
N ALA A 355 33.82 -6.41 -11.12
CA ALA A 355 34.94 -5.58 -10.66
C ALA A 355 36.03 -6.39 -9.96
N SER A 356 35.68 -7.45 -9.22
CA SER A 356 36.67 -8.35 -8.61
C SER A 356 37.35 -9.31 -9.59
N SER A 357 37.06 -9.24 -10.89
CA SER A 357 37.60 -10.15 -11.92
C SER A 357 38.50 -9.47 -12.94
N THR A 358 38.67 -8.15 -12.88
CA THR A 358 39.43 -7.35 -13.85
C THR A 358 40.80 -6.86 -13.39
N ASP A 359 41.14 -6.98 -12.10
CA ASP A 359 42.38 -6.44 -11.50
C ASP A 359 43.40 -7.51 -11.06
N VAL A 360 43.65 -8.54 -11.89
CA VAL A 360 44.84 -9.42 -11.72
C VAL A 360 45.42 -9.81 -13.09
N GLN A 361 46.20 -8.90 -13.70
CA GLN A 361 47.14 -9.29 -14.76
C GLN A 361 48.33 -8.33 -14.88
N GLN A 362 49.22 -8.35 -13.89
CA GLN A 362 50.62 -7.90 -14.07
C GLN A 362 51.58 -8.61 -13.11
N ASP A 363 52.82 -8.73 -13.56
CA ASP A 363 53.96 -9.52 -13.09
C ASP A 363 54.07 -9.99 -11.63
N GLY A 364 54.45 -11.26 -11.49
CA GLY A 364 55.85 -11.58 -11.17
C GLY A 364 56.31 -11.46 -9.72
N ASP A 365 56.41 -12.62 -9.07
CA ASP A 365 57.14 -12.93 -7.83
C ASP A 365 56.61 -12.39 -6.48
N VAL A 366 56.96 -13.15 -5.43
CA VAL A 366 56.73 -12.91 -3.98
C VAL A 366 55.30 -13.14 -3.45
N VAL A 367 54.72 -14.35 -3.65
CA VAL A 367 53.85 -14.97 -2.63
C VAL A 367 54.03 -16.50 -2.56
N VAL A 368 55.09 -16.97 -1.90
CA VAL A 368 55.21 -18.36 -1.44
C VAL A 368 55.58 -18.38 0.06
N ASP A 369 54.65 -17.92 0.91
CA ASP A 369 54.77 -18.09 2.37
C ASP A 369 53.43 -18.10 3.14
N TRP A 370 52.28 -18.05 2.46
CA TRP A 370 50.97 -17.89 3.12
C TRP A 370 50.07 -19.14 3.13
N LEU A 371 50.53 -20.28 2.61
CA LEU A 371 49.79 -21.55 2.61
C LEU A 371 50.11 -22.47 3.81
N GLN A 372 50.20 -21.92 5.02
CA GLN A 372 50.39 -22.76 6.22
C GLN A 372 49.68 -22.33 7.52
N LYS A 373 48.77 -21.33 7.47
CA LYS A 373 47.89 -21.00 8.60
C LYS A 373 46.48 -20.65 8.17
N GLU A 374 45.58 -21.63 8.23
CA GLU A 374 44.42 -21.66 9.13
C GLU A 374 43.38 -22.70 8.68
N GLY A 375 43.38 -23.85 9.37
CA GLY A 375 42.25 -24.76 9.33
C GLY A 375 41.19 -24.34 10.35
N GLN A 376 40.20 -23.52 9.94
CA GLN A 376 38.94 -23.40 10.66
C GLN A 376 37.72 -23.55 9.75
N VAL A 377 36.82 -24.45 10.17
CA VAL A 377 35.60 -24.81 9.44
C VAL A 377 34.53 -23.74 9.65
N VAL A 378 34.27 -22.93 8.62
CA VAL A 378 33.14 -21.98 8.61
C VAL A 378 31.86 -22.71 8.17
N ARG A 379 30.92 -22.91 9.09
CA ARG A 379 29.54 -23.28 8.74
C ARG A 379 28.79 -22.05 8.19
N PRO A 380 27.96 -22.18 7.15
CA PRO A 380 27.16 -21.06 6.65
C PRO A 380 26.15 -20.60 7.70
N SER A 381 26.05 -19.29 7.91
CA SER A 381 25.28 -18.70 9.01
C SER A 381 23.78 -18.58 8.69
N ALA A 382 22.93 -19.14 9.56
CA ALA A 382 21.48 -19.15 9.38
C ALA A 382 20.80 -17.77 9.48
N ASN A 383 21.54 -16.71 9.80
CA ASN A 383 20.99 -15.41 10.20
C ASN A 383 20.44 -14.57 9.03
N VAL A 384 20.85 -14.84 7.79
CA VAL A 384 20.37 -14.09 6.61
C VAL A 384 18.90 -14.41 6.31
N SER A 385 18.49 -15.68 6.37
CA SER A 385 17.10 -16.08 6.07
C SER A 385 16.07 -15.48 7.04
N TYR A 386 16.38 -15.39 8.33
CA TYR A 386 15.46 -14.82 9.33
C TYR A 386 15.19 -13.33 9.12
N THR A 387 16.18 -12.55 8.66
CA THR A 387 16.00 -11.11 8.41
C THR A 387 15.18 -10.84 7.15
N VAL A 388 15.34 -11.66 6.10
CA VAL A 388 14.53 -11.60 4.87
C VAL A 388 13.07 -11.96 5.16
N VAL A 389 12.81 -13.08 5.84
CA VAL A 389 11.45 -13.51 6.22
C VAL A 389 10.79 -12.48 7.16
N ALA A 390 11.55 -11.88 8.08
CA ALA A 390 11.04 -10.80 8.94
C ALA A 390 10.67 -9.55 8.13
N LYS A 391 11.50 -9.09 7.19
CA LYS A 391 11.19 -7.94 6.31
C LYS A 391 9.98 -8.21 5.41
N GLN A 392 9.87 -9.39 4.80
CA GLN A 392 8.68 -9.78 4.03
C GLN A 392 7.42 -9.83 4.90
N THR A 393 7.50 -10.37 6.12
CA THR A 393 6.36 -10.42 7.06
C THR A 393 5.93 -9.03 7.53
N ILE A 394 6.88 -8.11 7.75
CA ILE A 394 6.58 -6.71 8.10
C ILE A 394 5.95 -5.98 6.92
N ALA A 395 6.51 -6.12 5.71
CA ALA A 395 5.95 -5.53 4.49
C ALA A 395 4.54 -6.08 4.19
N MET A 396 4.32 -7.39 4.34
CA MET A 396 3.01 -8.02 4.15
C MET A 396 2.00 -7.59 5.24
N LYS A 397 2.45 -7.34 6.48
CA LYS A 397 1.58 -6.75 7.53
C LYS A 397 1.25 -5.29 7.28
N HIS A 398 2.20 -4.49 6.77
CA HIS A 398 1.91 -3.12 6.33
C HIS A 398 0.96 -3.11 5.13
N PHE A 399 1.18 -3.97 4.13
CA PHE A 399 0.29 -4.15 2.99
C PHE A 399 -1.11 -4.58 3.44
N LEU A 400 -1.23 -5.57 4.33
CA LEU A 400 -2.52 -6.01 4.86
C LEU A 400 -3.17 -4.88 5.69
N ARG A 401 -2.41 -4.11 6.48
CA ARG A 401 -2.93 -2.95 7.22
C ARG A 401 -3.42 -1.84 6.28
N VAL A 402 -2.71 -1.54 5.19
CA VAL A 402 -3.12 -0.53 4.19
C VAL A 402 -4.30 -1.02 3.35
N LEU A 403 -4.30 -2.29 2.92
CA LEU A 403 -5.40 -2.91 2.20
C LEU A 403 -6.65 -2.98 3.08
N THR A 404 -6.52 -3.39 4.35
CA THR A 404 -7.61 -3.34 5.32
C THR A 404 -8.04 -1.90 5.57
N GLN A 405 -7.14 -0.92 5.70
CA GLN A 405 -7.52 0.50 5.81
C GLN A 405 -8.28 1.00 4.58
N LEU A 406 -7.92 0.55 3.37
CA LEU A 406 -8.56 0.95 2.11
C LEU A 406 -9.91 0.24 1.90
N LEU A 407 -10.01 -1.04 2.23
CA LEU A 407 -11.26 -1.81 2.25
C LEU A 407 -12.20 -1.35 3.36
N VAL A 408 -11.69 -1.04 4.56
CA VAL A 408 -12.45 -0.41 5.65
C VAL A 408 -12.84 1.02 5.29
N PHE A 409 -12.02 1.77 4.54
CA PHE A 409 -12.40 3.07 4.01
C PHE A 409 -13.56 2.93 3.02
N LEU A 410 -13.47 2.01 2.03
CA LEU A 410 -14.51 1.75 1.04
C LEU A 410 -15.82 1.26 1.72
N TYR A 411 -15.69 0.34 2.67
CA TYR A 411 -16.79 -0.15 3.51
C TYR A 411 -17.41 1.00 4.31
N CYS A 412 -16.66 1.68 5.17
CA CYS A 412 -17.16 2.73 6.06
C CYS A 412 -17.68 3.99 5.32
N LYS A 413 -17.12 4.34 4.16
CA LYS A 413 -17.51 5.54 3.38
C LYS A 413 -18.57 5.27 2.31
N CYS A 414 -18.67 4.06 1.76
CA CYS A 414 -19.64 3.74 0.71
C CYS A 414 -20.67 2.71 1.19
N LEU A 415 -20.23 1.47 1.46
CA LEU A 415 -21.14 0.34 1.72
C LEU A 415 -21.93 0.50 3.03
N TRP A 416 -21.25 0.78 4.13
CA TRP A 416 -21.78 1.03 5.48
C TRP A 416 -22.70 2.25 5.51
N ARG A 417 -22.50 3.25 4.63
CA ARG A 417 -23.40 4.40 4.53
C ARG A 417 -24.73 4.02 3.88
N GLY A 418 -24.70 3.24 2.79
CA GLY A 418 -25.90 2.63 2.21
C GLY A 418 -26.63 1.76 3.23
N LEU A 419 -25.89 0.89 3.93
CA LEU A 419 -26.45 0.02 4.96
C LEU A 419 -27.06 0.81 6.14
N LYS A 420 -26.44 1.89 6.61
CA LYS A 420 -27.04 2.78 7.64
C LYS A 420 -28.38 3.36 7.19
N PHE A 421 -28.49 3.77 5.93
CA PHE A 421 -29.71 4.32 5.35
C PHE A 421 -30.81 3.25 5.28
N VAL A 422 -30.48 2.07 4.74
CA VAL A 422 -31.39 0.91 4.68
C VAL A 422 -31.87 0.51 6.07
N ILE A 423 -30.96 0.32 7.04
CA ILE A 423 -31.35 -0.05 8.42
C ILE A 423 -32.18 1.07 9.08
N ARG A 424 -31.91 2.36 8.82
CA ARG A 424 -32.77 3.45 9.34
C ARG A 424 -34.17 3.40 8.73
N LYS A 425 -34.32 3.08 7.45
CA LYS A 425 -35.62 2.90 6.79
C LYS A 425 -36.38 1.67 7.32
N LEU A 426 -35.69 0.56 7.57
CA LEU A 426 -36.30 -0.69 8.07
C LEU A 426 -36.64 -0.65 9.58
N THR A 427 -35.80 -0.01 10.41
CA THR A 427 -35.94 -0.07 11.88
C THR A 427 -36.42 1.23 12.52
N GLY A 428 -36.54 2.32 11.76
CA GLY A 428 -36.78 3.69 12.26
C GLY A 428 -35.61 4.31 13.04
N ARG A 429 -34.78 3.50 13.70
CA ARG A 429 -33.72 3.92 14.63
C ARG A 429 -32.46 4.41 13.91
N CYS A 430 -31.87 5.49 14.41
CA CYS A 430 -30.59 6.01 13.94
C CYS A 430 -29.40 5.19 14.50
N GLU A 431 -28.18 5.45 14.01
CA GLU A 431 -26.99 4.73 14.49
C GLU A 431 -26.68 4.95 15.98
N LEU A 432 -26.77 6.19 16.48
CA LEU A 432 -26.54 6.49 17.90
C LEU A 432 -27.53 5.75 18.81
N GLN A 433 -28.82 5.73 18.44
CA GLN A 433 -29.84 4.90 19.11
C GLN A 433 -29.42 3.43 19.17
N ARG A 434 -29.06 2.83 18.02
CA ARG A 434 -28.63 1.42 17.96
C ARG A 434 -27.37 1.16 18.81
N ILE A 435 -26.44 2.11 18.91
CA ILE A 435 -25.25 1.98 19.77
C ILE A 435 -25.64 2.03 21.25
N CYS A 436 -26.44 3.01 21.69
CA CYS A 436 -26.82 3.17 23.09
C CYS A 436 -27.68 2.00 23.60
N TYR A 437 -28.65 1.51 22.81
CA TYR A 437 -29.50 0.39 23.21
C TYR A 437 -28.77 -0.97 23.19
N ASN A 438 -27.93 -1.24 22.18
CA ASN A 438 -27.38 -2.59 21.97
C ASN A 438 -26.01 -2.81 22.65
N ASN A 439 -25.50 -1.85 23.43
CA ASN A 439 -24.22 -1.97 24.15
C ASN A 439 -24.41 -1.51 25.60
N LYS A 440 -23.87 -2.26 26.57
CA LYS A 440 -23.86 -1.87 27.99
C LYS A 440 -23.07 -0.55 28.22
N PRO A 441 -23.33 0.21 29.29
CA PRO A 441 -22.52 1.38 29.65
C PRO A 441 -21.02 1.07 29.77
N GLY A 442 -20.17 2.09 29.59
CA GLY A 442 -18.71 1.99 29.66
C GLY A 442 -18.01 2.05 28.30
N ALA A 443 -16.68 1.88 28.32
CA ALA A 443 -15.77 2.22 27.22
C ALA A 443 -16.18 1.70 25.83
N ARG A 444 -16.71 0.48 25.72
CA ARG A 444 -17.13 -0.11 24.43
C ARG A 444 -18.29 0.64 23.77
N ARG A 445 -19.20 1.23 24.56
CA ARG A 445 -20.28 2.09 24.05
C ARG A 445 -19.69 3.44 23.62
N THR A 446 -18.88 4.04 24.51
CA THR A 446 -18.23 5.35 24.31
C THR A 446 -17.38 5.40 23.04
N LEU A 447 -16.58 4.37 22.78
CA LEU A 447 -15.79 4.25 21.54
C LEU A 447 -16.64 4.20 20.27
N LYS A 448 -17.77 3.48 20.30
CA LYS A 448 -18.68 3.38 19.16
C LYS A 448 -19.38 4.71 18.90
N ILE A 449 -19.74 5.45 19.96
CA ILE A 449 -20.27 6.81 19.86
C ILE A 449 -19.21 7.76 19.27
N GLU A 450 -17.99 7.81 19.82
CA GLU A 450 -16.92 8.68 19.29
C GLU A 450 -16.63 8.39 17.81
N SER A 451 -16.58 7.11 17.42
CA SER A 451 -16.38 6.70 16.03
C SER A 451 -17.56 7.10 15.12
N SER A 452 -18.80 6.97 15.60
CA SER A 452 -20.01 7.39 14.87
C SER A 452 -20.03 8.90 14.64
N LEU A 453 -19.60 9.69 15.63
CA LEU A 453 -19.50 11.14 15.58
C LEU A 453 -18.38 11.59 14.62
N LYS A 454 -17.15 11.09 14.80
CA LYS A 454 -16.00 11.34 13.90
C LYS A 454 -16.29 11.03 12.43
N CYS A 455 -16.99 9.92 12.15
CA CYS A 455 -17.29 9.49 10.78
C CYS A 455 -18.57 10.12 10.18
N SER A 456 -19.21 11.06 10.88
CA SER A 456 -20.40 11.78 10.40
C SER A 456 -20.13 12.59 9.12
N LYS A 457 -21.21 12.96 8.41
CA LYS A 457 -21.18 13.97 7.33
C LYS A 457 -21.50 15.40 7.83
N HIS A 458 -22.12 15.54 9.00
CA HIS A 458 -22.48 16.85 9.57
C HIS A 458 -21.39 17.31 10.53
N GLU A 459 -20.93 18.55 10.34
CA GLU A 459 -19.87 19.18 11.14
C GLU A 459 -20.21 19.24 12.62
N LEU A 460 -21.45 19.61 12.97
CA LEU A 460 -21.97 19.61 14.36
C LEU A 460 -21.71 18.28 15.10
N LEU A 461 -21.86 17.16 14.40
CA LEU A 461 -21.62 15.83 14.97
C LEU A 461 -20.13 15.47 15.04
N GLN A 462 -19.28 16.10 14.22
CA GLN A 462 -17.84 15.93 14.28
C GLN A 462 -17.23 16.82 15.38
N SER A 463 -17.74 18.04 15.57
CA SER A 463 -17.27 18.99 16.59
C SER A 463 -17.68 18.59 18.01
N ALA A 464 -18.79 17.87 18.17
CA ALA A 464 -19.29 17.38 19.46
C ALA A 464 -18.28 16.58 20.30
N ILE A 465 -17.23 16.00 19.71
CA ILE A 465 -16.18 15.27 20.44
C ILE A 465 -15.11 16.19 21.08
N ASN A 466 -15.10 17.48 20.75
CA ASN A 466 -14.15 18.48 21.23
C ASN A 466 -14.86 19.65 21.95
N VAL A 467 -16.10 19.43 22.42
CA VAL A 467 -16.87 20.45 23.12
C VAL A 467 -16.36 20.64 24.56
N HIS A 468 -16.49 21.85 25.11
CA HIS A 468 -16.23 22.11 26.53
C HIS A 468 -17.20 21.30 27.42
N PRO A 469 -16.77 20.76 28.59
CA PRO A 469 -17.63 20.00 29.49
C PRO A 469 -18.99 20.67 29.77
N ASP A 470 -18.99 21.97 30.10
CA ASP A 470 -20.21 22.73 30.44
C ASP A 470 -21.20 22.88 29.28
N SER A 471 -20.75 22.65 28.03
CA SER A 471 -21.57 22.73 26.82
C SER A 471 -22.02 21.37 26.30
N VAL A 472 -21.74 20.28 27.03
CA VAL A 472 -22.16 18.91 26.63
C VAL A 472 -23.67 18.76 26.58
N GLU A 473 -24.43 19.33 27.52
CA GLU A 473 -25.90 19.23 27.56
C GLU A 473 -26.53 19.86 26.32
N LYS A 474 -26.23 21.14 26.05
CA LYS A 474 -26.65 21.84 24.83
C LYS A 474 -26.28 21.07 23.55
N THR A 475 -25.09 20.47 23.52
CA THR A 475 -24.63 19.66 22.37
C THR A 475 -25.48 18.41 22.17
N ILE A 476 -26.01 17.82 23.23
CA ILE A 476 -26.94 16.68 23.14
C ILE A 476 -28.25 17.13 22.51
N ASP A 477 -28.81 18.26 22.95
CA ASP A 477 -30.06 18.79 22.38
C ASP A 477 -29.91 19.10 20.88
N ASP A 478 -28.79 19.72 20.50
CA ASP A 478 -28.41 19.96 19.11
C ASP A 478 -28.30 18.64 18.30
N ILE A 479 -27.68 17.59 18.88
CA ILE A 479 -27.62 16.25 18.27
C ILE A 479 -29.03 15.64 18.11
N MET A 480 -29.88 15.72 19.12
CA MET A 480 -31.24 15.16 19.09
C MET A 480 -32.11 15.85 18.05
N SER A 481 -32.08 17.18 18.02
CA SER A 481 -32.74 18.03 17.02
C SER A 481 -32.30 17.67 15.61
N LEU A 482 -30.99 17.66 15.34
CA LEU A 482 -30.42 17.30 14.04
C LEU A 482 -30.78 15.86 13.60
N LYS A 483 -30.89 14.92 14.55
CA LYS A 483 -31.28 13.54 14.25
C LYS A 483 -32.80 13.35 14.11
N LYS A 484 -33.62 14.34 14.49
CA LYS A 484 -35.08 14.26 14.65
C LYS A 484 -35.49 13.18 15.65
N ILE A 485 -34.93 13.26 16.86
CA ILE A 485 -35.26 12.39 18.00
C ILE A 485 -35.92 13.25 19.06
N ASN A 486 -37.11 12.86 19.51
CA ASN A 486 -37.76 13.49 20.65
C ASN A 486 -37.19 12.91 21.96
N LEU A 487 -36.81 13.78 22.90
CA LEU A 487 -36.18 13.43 24.17
C LEU A 487 -37.16 12.73 25.13
N ASP A 488 -38.39 13.24 25.25
CA ASP A 488 -39.43 12.73 26.16
C ASP A 488 -39.76 11.25 25.91
N THR A 489 -39.71 10.84 24.65
CA THR A 489 -39.93 9.46 24.18
C THR A 489 -38.67 8.59 24.22
N ASN A 490 -37.48 9.17 24.42
CA ASN A 490 -36.19 8.47 24.42
C ASN A 490 -35.22 8.94 25.54
N PRO A 491 -35.64 9.12 26.82
CA PRO A 491 -34.82 9.77 27.84
C PRO A 491 -33.52 9.01 28.13
N GLN A 492 -33.56 7.67 28.09
CA GLN A 492 -32.40 6.80 28.26
C GLN A 492 -31.30 7.05 27.20
N LEU A 493 -31.66 7.54 26.01
CA LEU A 493 -30.71 7.89 24.96
C LEU A 493 -29.91 9.16 25.33
N GLY A 494 -30.58 10.19 25.84
CA GLY A 494 -29.95 11.44 26.28
C GLY A 494 -28.90 11.16 27.36
N ILE A 495 -29.31 10.50 28.45
CA ILE A 495 -28.43 10.08 29.55
C ILE A 495 -27.25 9.24 29.05
N SER A 496 -27.53 8.27 28.16
CA SER A 496 -26.48 7.41 27.59
C SER A 496 -25.49 8.16 26.70
N LEU A 497 -25.95 9.20 26.00
CA LEU A 497 -25.10 10.03 25.14
C LEU A 497 -24.30 11.03 25.96
N GLN A 498 -24.88 11.61 27.03
CA GLN A 498 -24.21 12.49 28.00
C GLN A 498 -23.03 11.80 28.66
N ALA A 499 -23.24 10.62 29.23
CA ALA A 499 -22.18 9.84 29.86
C ALA A 499 -21.03 9.51 28.87
N CYS A 500 -21.37 9.18 27.60
CA CYS A 500 -20.36 8.94 26.58
C CYS A 500 -19.62 10.23 26.17
N LEU A 501 -20.31 11.36 25.99
CA LEU A 501 -19.67 12.64 25.62
C LEU A 501 -18.78 13.19 26.73
N LEU A 502 -19.23 13.16 27.99
CA LEU A 502 -18.41 13.56 29.14
C LEU A 502 -17.13 12.71 29.24
N GLN A 503 -17.22 11.40 29.02
CA GLN A 503 -16.04 10.52 28.96
C GLN A 503 -15.11 10.89 27.80
N ILE A 504 -15.65 11.13 26.60
CA ILE A 504 -14.88 11.52 25.40
C ILE A 504 -14.14 12.83 25.63
N VAL A 505 -14.84 13.87 26.09
CA VAL A 505 -14.26 15.18 26.39
C VAL A 505 -13.23 15.06 27.52
N GLY A 506 -13.55 14.34 28.60
CA GLY A 506 -12.67 14.14 29.74
C GLY A 506 -11.31 13.55 29.39
N TYR A 507 -11.26 12.39 28.70
CA TYR A 507 -9.96 11.80 28.34
C TYR A 507 -9.24 12.61 27.25
N ARG A 508 -9.96 13.29 26.35
CA ARG A 508 -9.33 14.14 25.33
C ARG A 508 -8.66 15.36 25.97
N ASN A 509 -9.31 16.00 26.93
CA ASN A 509 -8.73 17.09 27.70
C ASN A 509 -7.54 16.61 28.54
N LEU A 510 -7.64 15.45 29.20
CA LEU A 510 -6.52 14.85 29.93
C LEU A 510 -5.30 14.61 29.01
N VAL A 511 -5.51 14.07 27.80
CA VAL A 511 -4.42 13.88 26.83
C VAL A 511 -3.82 15.21 26.37
N VAL A 512 -4.63 16.28 26.24
CA VAL A 512 -4.13 17.63 25.90
C VAL A 512 -3.27 18.21 27.02
N GLU A 513 -3.70 18.15 28.29
CA GLU A 513 -2.90 18.67 29.41
C GLU A 513 -1.64 17.83 29.67
N VAL A 514 -1.71 16.50 29.55
CA VAL A 514 -0.53 15.61 29.64
C VAL A 514 0.47 15.92 28.52
N GLU A 515 0.01 16.12 27.28
CA GLU A 515 0.88 16.45 26.14
C GLU A 515 1.45 17.88 26.23
N LYS A 516 0.72 18.82 26.84
CA LYS A 516 1.22 20.17 27.17
C LYS A 516 2.39 20.08 28.14
N LEU A 517 2.22 19.40 29.29
CA LEU A 517 3.29 19.17 30.27
C LEU A 517 4.48 18.38 29.69
N ARG A 518 4.23 17.44 28.76
CA ARG A 518 5.29 16.69 28.08
C ARG A 518 6.11 17.54 27.10
N ARG A 519 5.47 18.53 26.47
CA ARG A 519 6.12 19.44 25.51
C ARG A 519 6.78 20.65 26.18
N GLU A 520 6.32 21.04 27.36
CA GLU A 520 6.87 22.17 28.09
C GLU A 520 8.31 21.84 28.55
N PRO A 521 9.33 22.56 28.04
CA PRO A 521 10.72 22.27 28.37
C PRO A 521 11.03 22.74 29.79
N TYR A 522 11.91 22.01 30.48
CA TYR A 522 12.49 22.52 31.72
C TYR A 522 13.26 23.81 31.46
N ASP A 523 12.95 24.86 32.22
CA ASP A 523 13.66 26.13 32.19
C ASP A 523 14.24 26.46 33.57
N CYS A 524 15.52 26.82 33.61
CA CYS A 524 16.26 27.16 34.83
C CYS A 524 16.02 28.61 35.27
N GLU A 525 15.59 29.49 34.36
CA GLU A 525 15.24 30.87 34.69
C GLU A 525 13.80 30.99 35.23
N HIS A 526 13.01 29.91 35.17
CA HIS A 526 11.63 29.89 35.66
C HIS A 526 11.56 29.39 37.12
N PRO A 527 11.17 30.24 38.10
CA PRO A 527 11.30 29.90 39.52
C PRO A 527 10.57 28.62 39.96
N ALA A 528 9.37 28.34 39.42
CA ALA A 528 8.62 27.15 39.80
C ALA A 528 9.23 25.83 39.30
N HIS A 529 9.94 25.85 38.16
CA HIS A 529 10.63 24.66 37.64
C HIS A 529 11.84 24.33 38.50
N GLU A 530 12.61 25.36 38.83
CA GLU A 530 13.78 25.27 39.69
C GLU A 530 13.40 24.87 41.12
N GLU A 531 12.30 25.40 41.67
CA GLU A 531 11.73 24.95 42.95
C GLU A 531 11.36 23.46 42.93
N MET A 532 10.67 22.97 41.89
CA MET A 532 10.33 21.55 41.75
C MET A 532 11.58 20.64 41.69
N LEU A 533 12.62 21.05 40.96
CA LEU A 533 13.86 20.27 40.87
C LEU A 533 14.65 20.28 42.19
N MET A 534 14.71 21.41 42.88
CA MET A 534 15.33 21.51 44.21
C MET A 534 14.56 20.72 45.27
N LYS A 535 13.22 20.70 45.19
CA LYS A 535 12.36 19.87 46.05
C LYS A 535 12.61 18.38 45.81
N LEU A 536 12.74 17.94 44.55
CA LEU A 536 13.09 16.56 44.20
C LEU A 536 14.42 16.12 44.84
N TRP A 537 15.45 17.00 44.81
CA TRP A 537 16.71 16.72 45.51
C TRP A 537 16.49 16.56 47.02
N LYS A 538 15.78 17.51 47.66
CA LYS A 538 15.53 17.51 49.10
C LYS A 538 14.79 16.25 49.57
N GLU A 539 13.85 15.74 48.79
CA GLU A 539 13.12 14.52 49.13
C GLU A 539 14.00 13.25 49.03
N LEU A 540 14.91 13.18 48.06
CA LEU A 540 15.78 12.01 47.81
C LEU A 540 17.14 12.04 48.54
N ARG A 541 17.59 13.22 48.96
CA ARG A 541 18.88 13.50 49.62
C ARG A 541 18.73 14.56 50.73
N PRO A 542 17.92 14.31 51.78
CA PRO A 542 17.69 15.28 52.85
C PRO A 542 18.98 15.63 53.62
N ASP A 543 19.91 14.68 53.76
CA ASP A 543 21.12 14.82 54.59
C ASP A 543 22.33 15.42 53.84
N SER A 544 22.19 15.71 52.54
CA SER A 544 23.29 16.17 51.68
C SER A 544 22.84 17.36 50.83
N PRO A 545 23.11 18.61 51.23
CA PRO A 545 22.72 19.79 50.46
C PRO A 545 23.53 19.89 49.14
N LEU A 546 22.92 20.46 48.11
CA LEU A 546 23.60 20.75 46.85
C LEU A 546 24.64 21.86 47.06
N SER A 547 25.85 21.65 46.55
CA SER A 547 26.92 22.67 46.51
C SER A 547 26.66 23.76 45.46
N GLY A 548 25.79 23.47 44.49
CA GLY A 548 25.37 24.39 43.44
C GLY A 548 24.45 23.69 42.44
N ARG A 549 23.71 24.49 41.66
CA ARG A 549 22.74 23.97 40.68
C ARG A 549 23.39 23.16 39.54
N ILE A 550 24.60 23.50 39.13
CA ILE A 550 25.40 22.67 38.21
C ILE A 550 26.46 21.94 39.05
N SER A 551 26.23 20.65 39.32
CA SER A 551 27.05 19.85 40.24
C SER A 551 27.03 18.37 39.85
N LYS A 552 28.15 17.67 40.07
CA LYS A 552 28.22 16.19 39.91
C LYS A 552 27.27 15.43 40.86
N GLN A 553 26.77 16.09 41.90
CA GLN A 553 25.82 15.51 42.85
C GLN A 553 24.54 14.99 42.18
N TRP A 554 24.07 15.60 41.08
CA TRP A 554 22.87 15.13 40.36
C TRP A 554 23.00 13.67 39.84
N CYS A 555 24.21 13.21 39.57
CA CYS A 555 24.48 11.81 39.21
C CYS A 555 24.17 10.84 40.37
N GLU A 556 24.20 11.30 41.63
CA GLU A 556 23.89 10.47 42.82
C GLU A 556 22.42 10.08 42.94
N ILE A 557 21.52 10.85 42.30
CA ILE A 557 20.10 10.49 42.14
C ILE A 557 19.76 10.00 40.73
N GLY A 558 20.80 9.81 39.89
CA GLY A 558 20.73 9.08 38.64
C GLY A 558 20.46 9.90 37.38
N PHE A 559 20.76 11.20 37.35
CA PHE A 559 20.85 12.00 36.12
C PHE A 559 22.16 11.72 35.34
N GLN A 560 22.23 12.04 34.04
CA GLN A 560 23.39 11.67 33.20
C GLN A 560 24.58 12.62 33.30
N GLY A 561 24.37 13.84 33.77
CA GLY A 561 25.41 14.85 33.85
C GLY A 561 25.20 15.86 34.98
N ASN A 562 26.03 16.89 35.00
CA ASN A 562 26.03 17.91 36.06
C ASN A 562 24.80 18.83 36.03
N ASP A 563 23.96 18.75 34.99
CA ASP A 563 22.73 19.54 34.83
C ASP A 563 21.56 18.68 34.32
N PRO A 564 20.56 18.39 35.19
CA PRO A 564 19.31 17.69 34.84
C PRO A 564 18.51 18.29 33.67
N LYS A 565 18.70 19.57 33.31
CA LYS A 565 18.00 20.23 32.18
C LYS A 565 18.14 19.43 30.87
N THR A 566 19.27 18.75 30.70
CA THR A 566 19.55 17.94 29.49
C THR A 566 18.82 16.60 29.48
N ASP A 567 18.30 16.11 30.60
CA ASP A 567 17.63 14.81 30.68
C ASP A 567 16.11 14.91 30.44
N PHE A 568 15.51 16.07 30.70
CA PHE A 568 14.06 16.32 30.48
C PHE A 568 13.65 16.53 29.00
N ARG A 569 14.56 16.44 28.03
CA ARG A 569 14.29 16.72 26.60
C ARG A 569 13.14 15.92 25.98
N GLY A 570 12.88 14.69 26.44
CA GLY A 570 11.84 13.82 25.88
C GLY A 570 10.45 14.03 26.51
N MET A 571 10.42 14.20 27.83
CA MET A 571 9.20 14.20 28.66
C MET A 571 8.87 15.54 29.31
N GLY A 572 9.67 16.59 29.07
CA GLY A 572 9.42 17.93 29.58
C GLY A 572 9.24 17.98 31.10
N LEU A 573 8.38 18.89 31.54
CA LEU A 573 7.95 18.99 32.93
C LEU A 573 7.18 17.75 33.41
N LEU A 574 6.47 17.03 32.55
CA LEU A 574 5.76 15.80 32.94
C LEU A 574 6.71 14.77 33.57
N GLY A 575 7.94 14.67 33.07
CA GLY A 575 8.99 13.82 33.65
C GLY A 575 9.43 14.25 35.05
N LEU A 576 9.57 15.57 35.27
CA LEU A 576 9.89 16.14 36.59
C LEU A 576 8.72 15.98 37.58
N HIS A 577 7.49 16.27 37.15
CA HIS A 577 6.28 16.10 37.95
C HIS A 577 6.12 14.67 38.44
N ASN A 578 6.29 13.65 37.59
CA ASN A 578 6.15 12.25 38.00
C ASN A 578 7.27 11.78 38.94
N LEU A 579 8.52 12.22 38.70
CA LEU A 579 9.64 11.95 39.62
C LEU A 579 9.38 12.56 41.00
N LEU A 580 8.95 13.82 41.04
CA LEU A 580 8.65 14.55 42.27
C LEU A 580 7.45 13.95 42.98
N TYR A 581 6.36 13.67 42.26
CA TYR A 581 5.16 13.02 42.81
C TYR A 581 5.51 11.68 43.47
N PHE A 582 6.32 10.84 42.81
CA PHE A 582 6.76 9.57 43.38
C PHE A 582 7.64 9.76 44.64
N ALA A 583 8.58 10.72 44.62
CA ALA A 583 9.43 11.02 45.77
C ALA A 583 8.65 11.61 46.96
N GLU A 584 7.56 12.35 46.72
CA GLU A 584 6.71 12.95 47.75
C GLU A 584 5.67 11.97 48.32
N HIS A 585 4.96 11.23 47.46
CA HIS A 585 3.78 10.44 47.84
C HIS A 585 4.13 8.99 48.19
N ASP A 586 5.23 8.46 47.67
CA ASP A 586 5.73 7.10 47.98
C ASP A 586 7.25 7.14 48.29
N LYS A 587 7.59 8.05 49.21
CA LYS A 587 8.98 8.37 49.57
C LYS A 587 9.80 7.14 49.98
N ALA A 588 9.21 6.19 50.71
CA ALA A 588 9.89 4.98 51.15
C ALA A 588 10.31 4.10 49.96
N THR A 589 9.41 3.87 49.00
CA THR A 589 9.70 3.10 47.80
C THR A 589 10.66 3.87 46.88
N ALA A 590 10.49 5.19 46.72
CA ALA A 590 11.40 6.02 45.93
C ALA A 590 12.84 5.96 46.46
N LEU A 591 13.04 6.09 47.78
CA LEU A 591 14.35 5.95 48.43
C LEU A 591 14.91 4.53 48.32
N GLN A 592 14.08 3.49 48.45
CA GLN A 592 14.54 2.10 48.29
C GLN A 592 14.98 1.81 46.84
N VAL A 593 14.23 2.25 45.84
CA VAL A 593 14.58 2.08 44.41
C VAL A 593 15.85 2.88 44.08
N LEU A 594 16.00 4.08 44.63
CA LEU A 594 17.24 4.86 44.51
C LEU A 594 18.43 4.14 45.15
N HIS A 595 18.29 3.64 46.38
CA HIS A 595 19.32 2.86 47.06
C HIS A 595 19.71 1.61 46.26
N ASP A 596 18.73 0.84 45.78
CA ASP A 596 18.94 -0.35 44.95
C ASP A 596 19.63 -0.03 43.62
N SER A 597 19.34 1.13 43.00
CA SER A 597 19.99 1.58 41.76
C SER A 597 21.50 1.83 41.91
N LEU A 598 21.95 2.08 43.13
CA LEU A 598 23.34 2.36 43.48
C LEU A 598 24.12 1.09 43.91
N GLN A 599 23.44 -0.06 44.03
CA GLN A 599 24.07 -1.33 44.41
C GLN A 599 24.47 -2.20 43.22
N PRO A 600 25.69 -2.80 43.21
CA PRO A 600 26.13 -3.69 42.14
C PRO A 600 25.48 -5.08 42.23
N LYS A 601 24.45 -5.33 41.42
CA LYS A 601 23.91 -6.70 41.19
C LYS A 601 24.71 -7.39 40.06
N HIS A 602 25.53 -8.37 40.42
CA HIS A 602 26.40 -9.19 39.54
C HIS A 602 27.57 -8.50 38.82
N SER A 603 28.58 -8.06 39.57
CA SER A 603 29.95 -7.99 39.02
C SER A 603 30.92 -8.79 39.89
N LYS A 604 31.87 -9.50 39.27
CA LYS A 604 33.00 -10.17 39.95
C LYS A 604 34.09 -9.15 40.35
N MET A 605 33.69 -7.94 40.73
CA MET A 605 34.58 -6.80 40.92
C MET A 605 34.77 -6.56 42.41
N SER A 606 36.00 -6.33 42.86
CA SER A 606 36.30 -6.10 44.27
C SER A 606 35.72 -4.77 44.75
N LYS A 607 35.45 -4.65 46.06
CA LYS A 607 34.97 -3.40 46.65
C LYS A 607 35.90 -2.21 46.38
N ALA A 608 37.22 -2.45 46.38
CA ALA A 608 38.22 -1.45 46.04
C ALA A 608 38.19 -1.00 44.57
N GLU A 609 37.92 -1.90 43.62
CA GLU A 609 37.72 -1.52 42.20
C GLU A 609 36.39 -0.80 41.98
N TRP A 610 35.35 -1.14 42.75
CA TRP A 610 34.07 -0.44 42.72
C TRP A 610 34.22 1.00 43.19
N ASP A 611 34.82 1.24 44.37
CA ASP A 611 35.00 2.59 44.90
C ASP A 611 35.86 3.47 43.96
N LYS A 612 36.76 2.86 43.18
CA LYS A 612 37.57 3.54 42.15
C LYS A 612 36.83 3.82 40.83
N LYS A 613 35.71 3.12 40.54
CA LYS A 613 34.89 3.26 39.32
C LYS A 613 33.50 3.86 39.56
N LYS A 614 33.12 4.07 40.84
CA LYS A 614 31.81 4.54 41.31
C LYS A 614 31.31 5.82 40.60
N PHE A 615 32.23 6.67 40.15
CA PHE A 615 31.93 7.92 39.44
C PHE A 615 32.05 7.84 37.90
N ASP A 616 32.69 6.80 37.36
CA ASP A 616 33.02 6.71 35.92
C ASP A 616 32.05 5.82 35.14
N LYS A 617 31.30 4.94 35.81
CA LYS A 617 30.20 4.16 35.22
C LYS A 617 29.24 3.67 36.30
N ALA A 618 28.05 4.27 36.37
CA ALA A 618 26.93 3.71 37.12
C ALA A 618 26.48 2.41 36.42
N ILE A 619 26.76 1.26 37.05
CA ILE A 619 26.48 -0.08 36.50
C ILE A 619 25.05 -0.57 36.85
N GLY A 620 24.24 0.30 37.47
CA GLY A 620 22.84 0.04 37.81
C GLY A 620 21.84 0.83 36.96
N TYR A 621 20.56 0.49 37.09
CA TYR A 621 19.43 1.20 36.49
C TYR A 621 19.20 2.56 37.20
N SER A 622 19.86 3.63 36.74
CA SER A 622 19.97 4.92 37.44
C SER A 622 18.63 5.64 37.68
N PHE A 623 18.23 5.82 38.94
CA PHE A 623 16.88 6.24 39.37
C PHE A 623 16.21 7.34 38.52
N ALA A 624 16.80 8.53 38.36
CA ALA A 624 16.12 9.63 37.67
C ALA A 624 15.87 9.36 36.18
N ILE A 625 16.89 8.96 35.41
CA ILE A 625 16.69 8.51 34.01
C ILE A 625 15.71 7.35 33.97
N VAL A 626 15.94 6.37 34.86
CA VAL A 626 15.11 5.20 34.98
C VAL A 626 13.73 5.52 35.52
N GLY A 627 13.36 6.75 35.88
CA GLY A 627 11.99 7.23 36.08
C GLY A 627 11.37 7.86 34.82
N ILE A 628 12.15 8.66 34.10
CA ILE A 628 11.70 9.50 32.98
C ILE A 628 11.10 8.68 31.83
N ASN A 629 11.73 7.59 31.36
CA ASN A 629 11.14 6.80 30.27
C ASN A 629 9.97 5.89 30.71
N ILE A 630 9.45 6.00 31.94
CA ILE A 630 8.13 5.45 32.32
C ILE A 630 7.10 6.55 32.37
N THR A 631 7.51 7.78 32.58
CA THR A 631 6.69 8.87 32.09
C THR A 631 6.46 8.67 30.59
N ASP A 632 7.49 8.27 29.82
CA ASP A 632 7.34 7.84 28.42
C ASP A 632 6.56 6.53 28.23
N LEU A 633 6.82 5.46 28.99
CA LEU A 633 6.08 4.19 28.83
C LEU A 633 4.62 4.28 29.30
N ALA A 634 4.32 5.04 30.36
CA ALA A 634 2.98 5.30 30.86
C ALA A 634 2.23 6.26 29.93
N TYR A 635 2.90 7.28 29.38
CA TYR A 635 2.39 8.07 28.25
C TYR A 635 2.09 7.16 27.04
N SER A 636 3.02 6.28 26.69
CA SER A 636 2.85 5.27 25.63
C SER A 636 1.76 4.23 25.95
N LEU A 637 1.39 4.06 27.22
CA LEU A 637 0.29 3.19 27.68
C LEU A 637 -1.06 3.92 27.69
N LEU A 638 -1.07 5.23 27.97
CA LEU A 638 -2.21 6.11 27.70
C LEU A 638 -2.50 6.11 26.18
N GLU A 639 -1.46 6.14 25.35
CA GLU A 639 -1.56 5.90 23.90
C GLU A 639 -1.82 4.43 23.53
N PHE A 640 -1.48 3.44 24.37
CA PHE A 640 -1.66 2.00 24.06
C PHE A 640 -3.11 1.60 23.80
N HIS A 641 -4.06 2.36 24.35
CA HIS A 641 -5.47 2.30 23.96
C HIS A 641 -5.66 2.24 22.42
N ARG A 642 -4.87 3.01 21.68
CA ARG A 642 -4.83 3.03 20.22
C ARG A 642 -4.28 1.72 19.63
N PHE A 643 -3.24 1.14 20.23
CA PHE A 643 -2.69 -0.15 19.81
C PHE A 643 -3.63 -1.33 20.12
N TRP A 644 -4.33 -1.29 21.26
CA TRP A 644 -5.38 -2.25 21.62
C TRP A 644 -6.49 -2.29 20.56
N ILE A 645 -6.94 -1.11 20.12
CA ILE A 645 -7.94 -0.97 19.04
C ILE A 645 -7.35 -1.40 17.68
N GLU A 646 -6.09 -1.08 17.39
CA GLU A 646 -5.40 -1.50 16.16
C GLU A 646 -5.15 -3.02 16.05
N GLU A 647 -5.19 -3.74 17.17
CA GLU A 647 -5.03 -5.20 17.23
C GLU A 647 -6.37 -5.97 17.18
N ASP A 648 -7.49 -5.26 17.33
CA ASP A 648 -8.88 -5.75 17.25
C ASP A 648 -9.11 -7.15 17.88
N PRO A 649 -8.79 -7.34 19.17
CA PRO A 649 -9.01 -8.63 19.84
C PRO A 649 -10.49 -8.98 19.92
N CYS A 650 -10.82 -10.24 19.61
CA CYS A 650 -12.20 -10.74 19.57
C CYS A 650 -12.95 -10.54 20.91
N ASP A 651 -12.24 -10.65 22.03
CA ASP A 651 -12.74 -10.49 23.38
C ASP A 651 -11.63 -10.05 24.37
N ILE A 652 -11.96 -9.95 25.65
CA ILE A 652 -11.02 -9.55 26.70
C ILE A 652 -10.10 -10.69 27.19
N MET A 653 -10.39 -11.95 26.88
CA MET A 653 -9.52 -13.09 27.22
C MET A 653 -8.23 -13.05 26.39
N GLU A 654 -8.32 -12.51 25.17
CA GLU A 654 -7.18 -12.16 24.33
C GLU A 654 -6.26 -11.08 24.93
N PHE A 655 -6.62 -10.44 26.06
CA PHE A 655 -5.79 -9.45 26.73
C PHE A 655 -4.38 -9.96 26.99
N ASN A 656 -4.24 -11.19 27.47
CA ASN A 656 -2.92 -11.78 27.69
C ASN A 656 -2.13 -11.95 26.38
N ARG A 657 -2.79 -12.24 25.25
CA ARG A 657 -2.15 -12.37 23.92
C ARG A 657 -1.72 -11.00 23.37
N VAL A 658 -2.61 -10.01 23.38
CA VAL A 658 -2.34 -8.65 22.85
C VAL A 658 -1.35 -7.91 23.74
N ARG A 659 -1.50 -7.99 25.08
CA ARG A 659 -0.50 -7.50 26.04
C ARG A 659 0.84 -8.19 25.82
N THR A 660 0.89 -9.52 25.60
CA THR A 660 2.16 -10.21 25.30
C THR A 660 2.74 -9.78 23.95
N LYS A 661 1.91 -9.42 22.96
CA LYS A 661 2.38 -8.91 21.66
C LYS A 661 2.98 -7.50 21.78
N PHE A 662 2.33 -6.63 22.55
CA PHE A 662 2.85 -5.31 22.92
C PHE A 662 4.12 -5.43 23.76
N HIS A 663 4.10 -6.26 24.79
CA HIS A 663 5.26 -6.56 25.61
C HIS A 663 6.41 -7.16 24.79
N LYS A 664 6.14 -8.01 23.80
CA LYS A 664 7.17 -8.48 22.84
C LYS A 664 7.68 -7.38 21.91
N ARG A 665 6.85 -6.38 21.55
CA ARG A 665 7.28 -5.19 20.79
C ARG A 665 8.20 -4.32 21.65
N VAL A 666 7.78 -4.02 22.87
CA VAL A 666 8.54 -3.27 23.88
C VAL A 666 9.84 -4.00 24.26
N LEU A 667 9.81 -5.32 24.50
CA LEU A 667 10.99 -6.17 24.72
C LEU A 667 11.92 -6.25 23.51
N LYS A 668 11.39 -6.22 22.28
CA LYS A 668 12.21 -6.19 21.06
C LYS A 668 12.88 -4.83 20.89
N GLN A 669 12.20 -3.75 21.28
CA GLN A 669 12.76 -2.42 21.35
C GLN A 669 13.85 -2.38 22.45
N LEU A 670 13.60 -2.87 23.68
CA LEU A 670 14.57 -3.01 24.78
C LEU A 670 15.81 -3.84 24.46
N LYS A 671 15.67 -4.85 23.59
CA LYS A 671 16.80 -5.68 23.13
C LYS A 671 17.64 -4.98 22.07
N ASN A 672 17.23 -3.81 21.58
CA ASN A 672 18.12 -2.91 20.89
C ASN A 672 19.01 -2.23 21.95
N PRO A 673 20.35 -2.30 21.87
CA PRO A 673 21.22 -1.67 22.86
C PRO A 673 21.07 -0.14 22.93
N ASP A 674 20.47 0.48 21.91
CA ASP A 674 20.20 1.94 21.86
C ASP A 674 18.81 2.34 22.43
N MET A 675 18.18 1.51 23.26
CA MET A 675 16.81 1.74 23.77
C MET A 675 16.74 1.72 25.30
N ALA A 676 15.93 2.60 25.90
CA ALA A 676 15.78 2.76 27.35
C ALA A 676 14.31 2.72 27.84
N LEU A 677 14.06 2.14 29.03
CA LEU A 677 12.78 2.07 29.80
C LEU A 677 13.01 2.14 31.34
N CYS A 678 11.93 2.04 32.15
CA CYS A 678 11.73 2.69 33.47
C CYS A 678 10.53 2.06 34.30
N PRO A 679 10.00 2.59 35.45
CA PRO A 679 9.35 1.80 36.51
C PRO A 679 8.09 2.46 37.16
N HIS A 680 6.88 2.36 36.61
CA HIS A 680 5.66 2.58 37.40
C HIS A 680 4.90 1.26 37.36
N PHE A 681 5.18 0.39 38.32
CA PHE A 681 4.63 0.38 39.69
C PHE A 681 3.13 0.13 39.74
N THR A 682 2.75 -0.58 40.80
CA THR A 682 1.69 -1.58 40.76
C THR A 682 0.49 -1.16 41.59
N ALA A 683 -0.70 -1.26 41.00
CA ALA A 683 -1.94 -1.10 41.74
C ALA A 683 -2.21 -2.33 42.64
N SER A 684 -1.88 -2.21 43.92
CA SER A 684 -2.43 -3.05 45.00
C SER A 684 -3.51 -2.34 45.81
N ASP A 685 -3.54 -1.00 45.81
CA ASP A 685 -4.21 -0.20 46.85
C ASP A 685 -5.27 0.78 46.31
N LEU A 686 -6.11 0.34 45.37
CA LEU A 686 -7.37 1.04 45.03
C LEU A 686 -8.60 0.16 45.31
N HIS A 687 -8.95 0.07 46.59
CA HIS A 687 -10.37 0.07 46.93
C HIS A 687 -10.95 1.48 46.65
N LEU A 688 -12.27 1.53 46.36
CA LEU A 688 -13.07 2.75 46.18
C LEU A 688 -12.83 3.53 44.87
N VAL A 689 -13.23 2.92 43.77
CA VAL A 689 -13.99 3.66 42.74
C VAL A 689 -15.42 3.82 43.25
N ASN A 690 -15.90 5.06 43.30
CA ASN A 690 -17.31 5.39 43.11
C ASN A 690 -17.45 6.87 42.72
N LEU A 691 -17.43 7.13 41.41
CA LEU A 691 -18.17 8.16 40.67
C LEU A 691 -17.96 7.93 39.15
#